data_AF-A0A102LA23-F1
#
_entry.id   AF-A0A102LA23-F1
#
_cell.length_a   1.000
_cell.length_b   1.000
_cell.length_c   1.000
_cell.angle_alpha   90.00
_cell.angle_beta   90.00
_cell.angle_gamma   90.00
#
_symmetry.space_group_name_H-M   'P 1'
#
loop_
_entity.id
_entity.type
_entity.pdbx_description
1 polymer ?
#
loop_
_entity_poly.entity_id
_entity_poly.type
_entity_poly.pdbx_seq_one_letter_code
_entity_poly.pdbx_strand_id
1 'polypeptide(L)'
;MSFAENRGAGGSAGGAVPASAGGLASLGSIAGMAGQLGALTGMPGAGLLGGAASAVRLAQTGMAMLGKTPESIADAINGLAGARPQLTQENRYVTLETPLGDDVLLVNAAVIDEHVNQLPEIHLDLLSHRNNIGPEQIVGQRVKIVLDPQSKNFSLTKVVAASTETDERRYFDGYVASFGKVGNSGTVTRYEMSVVPWLWFLTRSTDCRIFQNQTPQDLLRGIFQEMGFADFEFDIRGKQSPLEYIVMYDESYYHFCARLMEQEGLVWTFRFEKDKHVLVIGDSNSLFRPIPQAETISYYADSAASELNGIDRWDEAFSFRVGKITFRDFNYNQPSSSLMHVEVPTVNLKHDNIQATERYQFHSLYDHGEDGERYARYAMEAEEAQARRFNGGGYARGMTTNGRFTLVNHASSSYSGKEFVILRVRHQAVNDYTRQGAELPYHNTFTCLPFDIPFRPERRTRKPSMHGTQSAIVVGPKGEEIHTDGSRVKLHFLWDRRGKRDGSDSMWVRVSQPWAGKGWGGSAIPRIGQEVIVAFNEGDPDNPVVVGRVFNGESGNPYHGTGGQTMGLKSQTHKGQGSNELRFSDVNGSQEFFMHAQKDMNTVVKDNESHTVEGGARKVSVLKGDETKHVAQGSLSEKIAKARFTTANTVGVQALAGDAGPGKQSYQATDEIEHRVGASVVTLKPDSIKLLHGASSILINQSGIFIDGPVIHLNQGLFVTPEQAMAIEWANQQAIVAAGLASSDPKVQASARQLQKTLKAQQLAKLSAAAYTPGSAPPGWKNVSNDPEALKKFGLTPKDLKIPGSNFGAQAFLPDPAVFGDTMKPALAFKGTQPTVGEDWENNLHQGLGKDAPYYDRAVSIGKKIYGSGNAAGLDLTGHSLGGGLAAAASQASGSAATSFNAAGLNPDTLSMYGAMPRASSIANYRVDGDILTGLQEGRLGPISDATSQLMPKAIGEQITIPGSSVTTIQRHLMSDVNGGLESTIAQQQSSLLSQLKGN
;
A
#
# COMPACT_ATOMS: atom_id res chain seq x y z
N MET A 1 23.04 17.73 -29.57
CA MET A 1 23.94 18.53 -30.44
C MET A 1 25.22 17.74 -30.64
N SER A 2 25.49 17.33 -31.87
CA SER A 2 26.67 16.58 -32.31
C SER A 2 27.72 17.53 -32.85
N PHE A 3 29.01 17.25 -32.62
CA PHE A 3 30.07 17.48 -33.61
C PHE A 3 31.20 16.46 -33.38
N ALA A 4 31.33 15.52 -34.32
CA ALA A 4 32.62 14.97 -34.77
C ALA A 4 33.23 15.97 -35.78
N GLU A 5 34.49 15.95 -36.23
CA GLU A 5 35.42 14.86 -36.52
C GLU A 5 36.77 15.52 -36.96
N ASN A 6 37.95 14.90 -36.71
CA ASN A 6 38.90 14.50 -37.79
C ASN A 6 40.17 13.76 -37.28
N ARG A 7 40.31 12.51 -37.77
CA ARG A 7 41.48 11.72 -38.30
C ARG A 7 42.88 11.94 -37.72
N GLY A 8 43.76 10.96 -37.50
CA GLY A 8 43.96 9.53 -37.88
C GLY A 8 45.46 9.26 -37.60
N ALA A 9 46.01 8.08 -37.28
CA ALA A 9 46.00 6.82 -38.00
C ALA A 9 46.82 5.74 -37.23
N GLY A 10 46.47 4.45 -37.41
CA GLY A 10 47.27 3.19 -37.33
C GLY A 10 48.03 2.86 -36.02
N GLY A 11 48.16 1.62 -35.55
CA GLY A 11 47.77 0.31 -36.04
C GLY A 11 47.97 -0.74 -34.93
N SER A 12 47.51 -1.95 -35.22
CA SER A 12 47.27 -3.11 -34.35
C SER A 12 48.51 -3.90 -33.90
N ALA A 13 48.37 -4.61 -32.76
CA ALA A 13 48.46 -6.08 -32.62
C ALA A 13 49.34 -6.61 -31.47
N GLY A 14 48.79 -7.57 -30.70
CA GLY A 14 49.43 -8.71 -30.01
C GLY A 14 50.39 -8.37 -28.85
N GLY A 15 50.47 -9.06 -27.72
CA GLY A 15 50.17 -10.42 -27.31
C GLY A 15 51.08 -10.74 -26.10
N ALA A 16 50.71 -11.74 -25.29
CA ALA A 16 51.36 -12.24 -24.07
C ALA A 16 52.90 -12.46 -24.18
N VAL A 17 53.72 -12.59 -23.12
CA VAL A 17 53.74 -13.57 -22.00
C VAL A 17 54.78 -13.10 -20.90
N PRO A 18 55.33 -13.89 -19.92
CA PRO A 18 55.34 -13.50 -18.50
C PRO A 18 56.75 -13.49 -17.82
N ALA A 19 56.73 -13.27 -16.50
CA ALA A 19 57.54 -13.87 -15.42
C ALA A 19 59.09 -13.94 -15.51
N SER A 20 59.71 -13.37 -14.47
CA SER A 20 60.59 -14.03 -13.46
C SER A 20 62.02 -13.50 -13.27
N ALA A 21 62.31 -13.30 -11.97
CA ALA A 21 63.53 -13.63 -11.21
C ALA A 21 64.79 -12.75 -11.28
N GLY A 22 65.13 -12.21 -10.09
CA GLY A 22 66.49 -12.08 -9.51
C GLY A 22 67.43 -11.06 -10.17
N GLY A 23 68.19 -10.21 -9.48
CA GLY A 23 68.56 -10.11 -8.08
C GLY A 23 69.88 -9.31 -8.01
N LEU A 24 70.07 -8.59 -6.89
CA LEU A 24 71.34 -8.10 -6.32
C LEU A 24 72.09 -6.91 -6.95
N ALA A 25 72.18 -5.88 -6.09
CA ALA A 25 73.40 -5.27 -5.56
C ALA A 25 73.91 -3.92 -6.10
N SER A 26 73.64 -2.90 -5.28
CA SER A 26 74.62 -2.03 -4.60
C SER A 26 75.11 -0.73 -5.24
N LEU A 27 75.24 0.26 -4.34
CA LEU A 27 75.96 1.54 -4.43
C LEU A 27 75.24 2.62 -5.26
N GLY A 28 74.96 3.83 -4.80
CA GLY A 28 75.30 4.56 -3.58
C GLY A 28 74.93 6.04 -3.76
N SER A 29 75.07 6.80 -2.68
CA SER A 29 74.95 8.27 -2.56
C SER A 29 73.56 8.88 -2.32
N ILE A 30 73.49 9.55 -1.18
CA ILE A 30 72.36 10.27 -0.60
C ILE A 30 72.55 11.74 -1.00
N ALA A 31 72.04 12.11 -2.18
CA ALA A 31 71.90 13.51 -2.61
C ALA A 31 70.87 13.57 -3.76
N GLY A 32 69.60 13.31 -3.44
CA GLY A 32 68.56 13.26 -4.47
C GLY A 32 67.19 12.80 -4.00
N MET A 33 66.71 13.26 -2.85
CA MET A 33 65.29 13.09 -2.47
C MET A 33 64.77 14.33 -1.75
N ALA A 34 64.65 15.42 -2.50
CA ALA A 34 63.75 16.54 -2.17
C ALA A 34 62.73 16.82 -3.30
N GLY A 35 62.71 15.99 -4.35
CA GLY A 35 61.94 16.26 -5.57
C GLY A 35 60.73 15.35 -5.84
N GLN A 36 60.48 14.32 -5.03
CA GLN A 36 59.35 13.41 -5.24
C GLN A 36 58.72 12.97 -3.92
N LEU A 37 57.98 13.89 -3.29
CA LEU A 37 56.99 13.60 -2.23
C LEU A 37 55.62 14.24 -2.57
N GLY A 38 55.40 14.57 -3.84
CA GLY A 38 54.18 15.24 -4.32
C GLY A 38 53.07 14.32 -4.85
N ALA A 39 53.18 13.00 -4.73
CA ALA A 39 52.16 12.10 -5.25
C ALA A 39 52.11 10.80 -4.46
N LEU A 40 51.44 10.81 -3.30
CA LEU A 40 50.84 9.63 -2.62
C LEU A 40 49.93 10.02 -1.43
N THR A 41 49.31 11.20 -1.47
CA THR A 41 48.40 11.72 -0.42
C THR A 41 46.97 11.14 -0.50
N GLY A 42 46.80 9.91 -0.98
CA GLY A 42 45.49 9.36 -1.34
C GLY A 42 45.19 7.93 -0.89
N MET A 43 45.83 7.41 0.16
CA MET A 43 45.51 6.09 0.72
C MET A 43 45.22 6.12 2.23
N PRO A 44 44.08 5.59 2.70
CA PRO A 44 43.78 5.47 4.13
C PRO A 44 44.62 4.32 4.71
N GLY A 45 45.54 4.64 5.63
CA GLY A 45 46.44 3.68 6.27
C GLY A 45 47.88 4.18 6.53
N ALA A 46 48.26 5.35 6.01
CA ALA A 46 49.63 5.88 6.09
C ALA A 46 50.04 6.54 7.43
N GLY A 47 49.35 6.26 8.55
CA GLY A 47 49.68 6.81 9.88
C GLY A 47 50.95 6.21 10.52
N LEU A 48 51.50 5.13 9.97
CA LEU A 48 52.64 4.43 10.55
C LEU A 48 54.01 5.08 10.24
N LEU A 49 54.07 6.06 9.34
CA LEU A 49 55.32 6.79 9.04
C LEU A 49 55.66 7.85 10.11
N GLY A 50 54.68 8.29 10.91
CA GLY A 50 54.90 9.19 12.04
C GLY A 50 55.72 8.55 13.16
N GLY A 51 55.50 7.26 13.43
CA GLY A 51 56.20 6.52 14.49
C GLY A 51 57.72 6.47 14.27
N ALA A 52 58.17 6.25 13.03
CA ALA A 52 59.60 6.25 12.70
C ALA A 52 60.22 7.66 12.83
N ALA A 53 59.51 8.71 12.40
CA ALA A 53 59.98 10.08 12.54
C ALA A 53 60.01 10.55 14.01
N SER A 54 59.05 10.08 14.82
CA SER A 54 59.01 10.32 16.27
C SER A 54 60.09 9.55 17.01
N ALA A 55 60.35 8.29 16.65
CA ALA A 55 61.46 7.50 17.16
C ALA A 55 62.83 8.10 16.84
N VAL A 56 63.04 8.56 15.60
CA VAL A 56 64.26 9.26 15.18
C VAL A 56 64.40 10.61 15.88
N ARG A 57 63.31 11.38 16.05
CA ARG A 57 63.34 12.61 16.86
C ARG A 57 63.63 12.34 18.32
N LEU A 58 63.07 11.28 18.91
CA LEU A 58 63.33 10.86 20.29
C LEU A 58 64.82 10.52 20.47
N ALA A 59 65.42 9.79 19.52
CA ALA A 59 66.84 9.52 19.47
C ALA A 59 67.68 10.80 19.37
N GLN A 60 67.27 11.76 18.56
CA GLN A 60 67.96 13.04 18.39
C GLN A 60 67.79 13.98 19.59
N THR A 61 66.61 14.03 20.22
CA THR A 61 66.34 14.84 21.42
C THR A 61 67.10 14.26 22.63
N GLY A 62 67.13 12.94 22.79
CA GLY A 62 67.99 12.30 23.78
C GLY A 62 69.48 12.64 23.57
N MET A 63 69.94 12.68 22.31
CA MET A 63 71.31 13.06 21.97
C MET A 63 71.61 14.56 22.11
N ALA A 64 70.65 15.46 21.85
CA ALA A 64 70.85 16.91 21.96
C ALA A 64 70.95 17.39 23.42
N MET A 65 70.32 16.67 24.35
CA MET A 65 70.40 16.92 25.80
C MET A 65 71.66 16.30 26.45
N LEU A 66 72.41 15.48 25.70
CA LEU A 66 73.62 14.80 26.15
C LEU A 66 74.84 15.37 25.40
N GLY A 67 75.45 16.41 25.96
CA GLY A 67 76.78 16.84 25.53
C GLY A 67 77.84 15.79 25.87
N LYS A 68 78.07 14.81 24.97
CA LYS A 68 79.28 13.97 24.71
C LYS A 68 78.98 12.46 24.53
N THR A 69 79.85 11.81 23.73
CA THR A 69 79.70 10.43 23.23
C THR A 69 79.96 9.33 24.29
N PRO A 70 79.38 8.12 24.13
CA PRO A 70 79.44 7.03 25.13
C PRO A 70 80.81 6.33 25.31
N GLU A 71 81.88 6.77 24.64
CA GLU A 71 83.15 6.04 24.54
C GLU A 71 84.21 6.40 25.59
N SER A 72 83.97 7.37 26.49
CA SER A 72 85.00 7.78 27.49
C SER A 72 84.73 7.36 28.93
N ILE A 73 83.72 6.52 29.20
CA ILE A 73 83.25 6.21 30.58
C ILE A 73 83.41 4.70 30.92
N ALA A 74 84.33 3.99 30.28
CA ALA A 74 84.72 2.63 30.69
C ALA A 74 85.96 2.59 31.59
N ASP A 75 86.83 3.62 31.56
CA ASP A 75 88.15 3.53 32.20
C ASP A 75 88.28 4.25 33.56
N ALA A 76 87.32 5.06 34.00
CA ALA A 76 87.48 5.87 35.22
C ALA A 76 86.87 5.28 36.50
N ILE A 77 86.12 4.16 36.47
CA ILE A 77 85.36 3.68 37.65
C ILE A 77 85.58 2.18 37.99
N ASN A 78 86.45 1.44 37.28
CA ASN A 78 86.67 0.00 37.56
C ASN A 78 88.06 -0.34 38.12
N GLY A 79 88.43 0.31 39.23
CA GLY A 79 89.44 -0.22 40.14
C GLY A 79 88.75 -0.83 41.37
N LEU A 80 88.71 -2.17 41.45
CA LEU A 80 88.39 -3.00 42.63
C LEU A 80 86.91 -3.40 42.86
N ALA A 81 86.37 -4.29 42.01
CA ALA A 81 85.54 -5.46 42.38
C ALA A 81 85.00 -6.09 41.09
N GLY A 82 85.14 -7.41 40.90
CA GLY A 82 84.86 -8.12 39.65
C GLY A 82 83.40 -8.26 39.21
N ALA A 83 82.51 -7.32 39.53
CA ALA A 83 81.12 -7.30 39.05
C ALA A 83 80.83 -5.98 38.33
N ARG A 84 80.41 -6.04 37.06
CA ARG A 84 80.01 -4.85 36.30
C ARG A 84 78.75 -4.24 36.95
N PRO A 85 78.74 -2.94 37.31
CA PRO A 85 77.54 -2.29 37.85
C PRO A 85 76.40 -2.34 36.82
N GLN A 86 75.24 -2.83 37.25
CA GLN A 86 74.01 -2.89 36.44
C GLN A 86 73.21 -1.60 36.64
N LEU A 87 72.73 -1.02 35.53
CA LEU A 87 71.73 0.05 35.56
C LEU A 87 70.38 -0.49 36.06
N THR A 88 69.70 0.26 36.93
CA THR A 88 68.36 -0.04 37.46
C THR A 88 67.41 1.15 37.27
N GLN A 89 66.11 0.90 37.37
CA GLN A 89 65.05 1.90 37.37
C GLN A 89 64.83 2.56 38.75
N GLU A 90 65.61 2.19 39.76
CA GLU A 90 65.53 2.78 41.10
C GLU A 90 65.91 4.28 41.06
N ASN A 91 65.16 5.12 41.78
CA ASN A 91 65.35 6.57 41.84
C ASN A 91 65.35 7.24 40.45
N ARG A 92 64.50 6.77 39.53
CA ARG A 92 64.32 7.35 38.19
C ARG A 92 63.02 8.12 38.07
N TYR A 93 63.04 9.17 37.25
CA TYR A 93 61.87 10.03 37.06
C TYR A 93 60.79 9.32 36.26
N VAL A 94 61.17 8.59 35.22
CA VAL A 94 60.24 7.75 34.45
C VAL A 94 60.62 6.29 34.59
N THR A 95 59.67 5.43 34.96
CA THR A 95 59.90 3.98 35.07
C THR A 95 58.87 3.21 34.25
N LEU A 96 59.19 1.96 33.94
CA LEU A 96 58.35 1.05 33.17
C LEU A 96 58.19 -0.30 33.90
N GLU A 97 56.96 -0.69 34.19
CA GLU A 97 56.61 -2.04 34.65
C GLU A 97 56.23 -2.90 33.44
N THR A 98 56.85 -4.09 33.32
CA THR A 98 56.58 -5.05 32.24
C THR A 98 56.53 -6.48 32.76
N PRO A 99 55.88 -7.42 32.02
CA PRO A 99 55.90 -8.84 32.39
C PRO A 99 57.27 -9.52 32.34
N LEU A 100 58.29 -8.88 31.76
CA LEU A 100 59.65 -9.44 31.69
C LEU A 100 60.38 -9.39 33.04
N GLY A 101 59.82 -8.67 34.01
CA GLY A 101 60.40 -8.44 35.34
C GLY A 101 61.07 -7.08 35.47
N ASP A 102 61.41 -6.75 36.71
CA ASP A 102 62.04 -5.49 37.07
C ASP A 102 63.43 -5.36 36.44
N ASP A 103 63.82 -4.12 36.13
CA ASP A 103 65.12 -3.74 35.57
C ASP A 103 65.54 -4.45 34.26
N VAL A 104 64.62 -5.16 33.59
CA VAL A 104 64.88 -5.77 32.28
C VAL A 104 64.82 -4.73 31.17
N LEU A 105 63.84 -3.84 31.19
CA LEU A 105 63.72 -2.70 30.27
C LEU A 105 63.75 -1.42 31.09
N LEU A 106 64.72 -0.56 30.80
CA LEU A 106 64.99 0.68 31.51
C LEU A 106 64.60 1.85 30.61
N VAL A 107 63.71 2.74 31.06
CA VAL A 107 63.30 3.89 30.23
C VAL A 107 64.42 4.90 30.13
N ASN A 108 64.93 5.16 28.93
CA ASN A 108 65.87 6.25 28.61
C ASN A 108 65.12 7.56 28.39
N ALA A 109 64.12 7.53 27.53
CA ALA A 109 63.24 8.65 27.24
C ALA A 109 61.81 8.17 26.98
N ALA A 110 60.83 8.97 27.36
CA ALA A 110 59.42 8.74 27.09
C ALA A 110 58.81 9.99 26.46
N VAL A 111 58.04 9.78 25.38
CA VAL A 111 57.13 10.78 24.81
C VAL A 111 55.73 10.21 24.86
N ILE A 112 54.83 10.95 25.49
CA ILE A 112 53.44 10.54 25.69
C ILE A 112 52.56 11.69 25.21
N ASP A 113 51.89 11.51 24.07
CA ASP A 113 50.95 12.45 23.50
C ASP A 113 49.52 11.99 23.85
N GLU A 114 48.85 12.68 24.78
CA GLU A 114 47.43 12.54 25.04
C GLU A 114 46.61 13.46 24.11
N HIS A 115 45.47 12.99 23.61
CA HIS A 115 44.57 13.75 22.74
C HIS A 115 43.09 13.62 23.17
N VAL A 116 42.33 14.67 22.88
CA VAL A 116 40.86 14.61 22.82
C VAL A 116 40.44 14.21 21.40
N ASN A 117 39.50 13.26 21.30
CA ASN A 117 38.95 12.69 20.08
C ASN A 117 39.98 12.06 19.11
N GLN A 118 41.15 11.67 19.60
CA GLN A 118 42.17 10.92 18.86
C GLN A 118 42.86 9.92 19.78
N LEU A 119 43.44 8.86 19.20
CA LEU A 119 44.20 7.89 19.99
C LEU A 119 45.46 8.56 20.56
N PRO A 120 45.83 8.28 21.83
CA PRO A 120 47.09 8.71 22.38
C PRO A 120 48.26 7.96 21.71
N GLU A 121 49.40 8.63 21.62
CA GLU A 121 50.64 8.06 21.07
C GLU A 121 51.69 8.00 22.17
N ILE A 122 52.16 6.80 22.52
CA ILE A 122 53.15 6.60 23.56
C ILE A 122 54.37 5.92 22.96
N HIS A 123 55.52 6.58 23.07
CA HIS A 123 56.80 6.11 22.53
C HIS A 123 57.86 6.10 23.64
N LEU A 124 58.51 4.96 23.80
CA LEU A 124 59.59 4.77 24.76
C LEU A 124 60.88 4.40 24.04
N ASP A 125 61.95 5.09 24.42
CA ASP A 125 63.32 4.67 24.19
C ASP A 125 63.81 3.92 25.42
N LEU A 126 64.30 2.71 25.22
CA LEU A 126 64.58 1.76 26.29
C LEU A 126 66.02 1.25 26.21
N LEU A 127 66.61 0.98 27.37
CA LEU A 127 67.90 0.30 27.51
C LEU A 127 67.71 -1.04 28.20
N SER A 128 68.53 -2.02 27.85
CA SER A 128 68.58 -3.31 28.55
C SER A 128 69.99 -3.88 28.55
N HIS A 129 70.35 -4.54 29.63
CA HIS A 129 71.54 -5.40 29.67
C HIS A 129 71.34 -6.69 28.85
N ARG A 130 70.09 -7.07 28.56
CA ARG A 130 69.75 -8.19 27.69
C ARG A 130 69.73 -7.74 26.23
N ASN A 131 70.45 -8.46 25.38
CA ASN A 131 70.53 -8.19 23.94
C ASN A 131 69.65 -9.12 23.08
N ASN A 132 68.87 -9.99 23.72
CA ASN A 132 68.11 -11.08 23.11
C ASN A 132 66.61 -11.03 23.48
N ILE A 133 66.08 -9.86 23.82
CA ILE A 133 64.64 -9.70 24.06
C ILE A 133 63.93 -9.73 22.70
N GLY A 134 63.13 -10.77 22.49
CA GLY A 134 62.34 -10.95 21.26
C GLY A 134 61.01 -10.20 21.33
N PRO A 135 60.51 -9.63 20.21
CA PRO A 135 59.21 -8.95 20.17
C PRO A 135 58.05 -9.82 20.67
N GLU A 136 58.08 -11.13 20.41
CA GLU A 136 57.05 -12.09 20.83
C GLU A 136 56.90 -12.22 22.36
N GLN A 137 57.90 -11.77 23.13
CA GLN A 137 57.86 -11.81 24.60
C GLN A 137 57.07 -10.63 25.20
N ILE A 138 56.85 -9.56 24.42
CA ILE A 138 56.34 -8.29 24.96
C ILE A 138 55.25 -7.65 24.10
N VAL A 139 55.21 -7.84 22.78
CA VAL A 139 54.16 -7.30 21.92
C VAL A 139 52.81 -7.90 22.30
N GLY A 140 51.78 -7.05 22.41
CA GLY A 140 50.45 -7.39 22.89
C GLY A 140 50.33 -7.47 24.41
N GLN A 141 51.44 -7.44 25.16
CA GLN A 141 51.41 -7.43 26.62
C GLN A 141 51.08 -6.03 27.14
N ARG A 142 50.54 -6.01 28.36
CA ARG A 142 50.23 -4.79 29.08
C ARG A 142 51.48 -4.26 29.80
N VAL A 143 51.69 -2.95 29.74
CA VAL A 143 52.80 -2.25 30.40
C VAL A 143 52.30 -0.98 31.07
N LYS A 144 53.03 -0.54 32.10
CA LYS A 144 52.71 0.66 32.87
C LYS A 144 53.92 1.57 32.97
N ILE A 145 53.73 2.83 32.62
CA ILE A 145 54.74 3.88 32.69
C ILE A 145 54.39 4.77 33.88
N VAL A 146 55.38 5.09 34.71
CA VAL A 146 55.19 5.91 35.92
C VAL A 146 56.10 7.12 35.85
N LEU A 147 55.55 8.32 36.03
CA LEU A 147 56.32 9.54 36.29
C LEU A 147 56.34 9.78 37.80
N ASP A 148 57.53 9.73 38.41
CA ASP A 148 57.76 9.92 39.83
C ASP A 148 58.58 11.19 40.10
N PRO A 149 57.93 12.26 40.60
CA PRO A 149 58.60 13.52 40.93
C PRO A 149 59.57 13.40 42.11
N GLN A 150 59.42 12.37 42.97
CA GLN A 150 60.21 12.24 44.20
C GLN A 150 61.58 11.59 43.97
N SER A 151 61.81 11.01 42.78
CA SER A 151 63.08 10.42 42.35
C SER A 151 64.27 11.40 42.31
N LYS A 152 64.02 12.72 42.26
CA LYS A 152 65.07 13.76 42.28
C LYS A 152 65.74 13.96 43.66
N ASN A 153 65.12 13.53 44.77
CA ASN A 153 65.50 14.03 46.10
C ASN A 153 66.24 13.01 46.97
N PHE A 154 67.54 12.86 46.73
CA PHE A 154 68.50 12.48 47.79
C PHE A 154 69.13 13.76 48.37
N SER A 155 68.30 14.69 48.87
CA SER A 155 68.75 15.83 49.68
C SER A 155 68.17 15.73 51.09
N LEU A 156 69.01 15.99 52.09
CA LEU A 156 68.72 15.92 53.53
C LEU A 156 67.52 16.77 54.01
N THR A 157 66.92 17.59 53.15
CA THR A 157 65.76 18.44 53.46
C THR A 157 64.43 17.68 53.63
N LYS A 158 64.35 16.39 53.26
CA LYS A 158 63.08 15.62 53.35
C LYS A 158 62.74 15.08 54.75
N VAL A 159 63.58 15.32 55.77
CA VAL A 159 63.32 14.84 57.15
C VAL A 159 62.31 15.72 57.91
N VAL A 160 61.96 16.92 57.41
CA VAL A 160 61.12 17.88 58.19
C VAL A 160 59.71 18.08 57.62
N ALA A 161 59.37 17.55 56.44
CA ALA A 161 58.05 17.72 55.83
C ALA A 161 57.37 16.37 55.51
N ALA A 162 57.27 15.50 56.51
CA ALA A 162 56.43 14.30 56.45
C ALA A 162 55.08 14.58 57.11
N SER A 163 54.16 15.20 56.37
CA SER A 163 52.74 15.19 56.74
C SER A 163 51.86 15.41 55.51
N THR A 164 51.69 14.36 54.71
CA THR A 164 50.43 13.88 54.09
C THR A 164 50.77 12.83 53.03
N GLU A 165 50.19 11.63 53.15
CA GLU A 165 50.36 10.50 52.22
C GLU A 165 49.58 10.72 50.92
N THR A 166 49.95 11.73 50.11
CA THR A 166 49.38 11.90 48.78
C THR A 166 50.31 11.31 47.72
N ASP A 167 49.82 10.32 46.98
CA ASP A 167 50.52 9.79 45.81
C ASP A 167 50.58 10.87 44.72
N GLU A 168 51.78 11.40 44.46
CA GLU A 168 52.03 12.45 43.46
C GLU A 168 52.47 11.89 42.09
N ARG A 169 52.44 10.55 41.94
CA ARG A 169 52.85 9.87 40.71
C ARG A 169 51.79 10.00 39.62
N ARG A 170 52.25 10.08 38.38
CA ARG A 170 51.39 10.01 37.19
C ARG A 170 51.60 8.67 36.50
N TYR A 171 50.51 8.01 36.15
CA TYR A 171 50.51 6.68 35.55
C TYR A 171 50.04 6.74 34.10
N PHE A 172 50.60 5.88 33.25
CA PHE A 172 50.11 5.61 31.90
C PHE A 172 50.12 4.10 31.67
N ASP A 173 48.93 3.55 31.42
CA ASP A 173 48.70 2.13 31.22
C ASP A 173 48.32 1.86 29.77
N GLY A 174 48.82 0.77 29.18
CA GLY A 174 48.45 0.39 27.82
C GLY A 174 49.08 -0.92 27.36
N TYR A 175 48.91 -1.22 26.08
CA TYR A 175 49.39 -2.44 25.44
C TYR A 175 50.53 -2.13 24.48
N VAL A 176 51.53 -3.00 24.44
CA VAL A 176 52.67 -2.84 23.52
C VAL A 176 52.22 -3.17 22.10
N ALA A 177 52.14 -2.15 21.23
CA ALA A 177 51.79 -2.30 19.83
C ALA A 177 52.98 -2.70 18.95
N SER A 178 54.17 -2.19 19.27
CA SER A 178 55.41 -2.51 18.57
C SER A 178 56.61 -2.48 19.51
N PHE A 179 57.60 -3.31 19.20
CA PHE A 179 58.86 -3.41 19.92
C PHE A 179 59.98 -3.71 18.94
N GLY A 180 61.06 -2.94 18.97
CA GLY A 180 62.16 -3.05 18.02
C GLY A 180 63.52 -2.90 18.70
N LYS A 181 64.52 -3.64 18.23
CA LYS A 181 65.92 -3.51 18.64
C LYS A 181 66.63 -2.53 17.71
N VAL A 182 67.19 -1.44 18.26
CA VAL A 182 67.76 -0.34 17.46
C VAL A 182 69.27 -0.46 17.30
N GLY A 183 69.99 -0.78 18.39
CA GLY A 183 71.44 -0.82 18.39
C GLY A 183 72.03 -1.31 19.72
N ASN A 184 73.34 -1.55 19.76
CA ASN A 184 74.04 -1.97 20.97
C ASN A 184 75.36 -1.18 21.06
N SER A 185 75.57 -0.50 22.18
CA SER A 185 76.75 0.35 22.43
C SER A 185 77.93 -0.39 23.08
N GLY A 186 77.84 -1.71 23.25
CA GLY A 186 78.82 -2.56 23.94
C GLY A 186 78.55 -2.75 25.43
N THR A 187 77.79 -1.85 26.08
CA THR A 187 77.43 -1.93 27.51
C THR A 187 75.94 -2.23 27.73
N VAL A 188 75.06 -1.67 26.90
CA VAL A 188 73.61 -1.92 26.92
C VAL A 188 73.07 -2.00 25.49
N THR A 189 71.94 -2.67 25.33
CA THR A 189 71.17 -2.74 24.08
C THR A 189 70.02 -1.74 24.13
N ARG A 190 69.83 -1.00 23.04
CA ARG A 190 68.76 -0.03 22.87
C ARG A 190 67.56 -0.66 22.16
N TYR A 191 66.37 -0.42 22.70
CA TYR A 191 65.09 -0.84 22.14
C TYR A 191 64.13 0.35 22.03
N GLU A 192 63.20 0.26 21.09
CA GLU A 192 62.09 1.18 20.94
C GLU A 192 60.78 0.44 21.17
N MET A 193 59.84 1.09 21.85
CA MET A 193 58.53 0.52 22.16
C MET A 193 57.44 1.56 21.88
N SER A 194 56.35 1.13 21.24
CA SER A 194 55.11 1.90 21.17
C SER A 194 54.03 1.26 22.01
N VAL A 195 53.34 2.07 22.80
CA VAL A 195 52.24 1.64 23.67
C VAL A 195 50.94 2.32 23.21
N VAL A 196 49.83 1.57 23.20
CA VAL A 196 48.52 2.01 22.71
C VAL A 196 47.41 1.61 23.69
N PRO A 197 46.28 2.33 23.73
CA PRO A 197 45.14 1.91 24.55
C PRO A 197 44.37 0.79 23.87
N TRP A 198 43.44 0.17 24.61
CA TRP A 198 42.63 -0.93 24.11
C TRP A 198 41.82 -0.55 22.85
N LEU A 199 41.37 0.70 22.75
CA LEU A 199 40.58 1.20 21.60
C LEU A 199 41.34 1.06 20.26
N TRP A 200 42.67 1.07 20.29
CA TRP A 200 43.48 0.85 19.10
C TRP A 200 43.27 -0.52 18.47
N PHE A 201 42.96 -1.56 19.24
CA PHE A 201 42.73 -2.91 18.69
C PHE A 201 41.52 -2.95 17.73
N LEU A 202 40.57 -2.03 17.87
CA LEU A 202 39.44 -1.91 16.94
C LEU A 202 39.87 -1.46 15.53
N THR A 203 41.11 -1.01 15.35
CA THR A 203 41.71 -0.72 14.04
C THR A 203 42.24 -1.98 13.33
N ARG A 204 42.20 -3.15 13.98
CA ARG A 204 42.73 -4.44 13.47
C ARG A 204 41.67 -5.35 12.88
N SER A 205 40.40 -4.98 12.94
CA SER A 205 39.28 -5.76 12.40
C SER A 205 38.36 -4.84 11.59
N THR A 206 37.90 -5.32 10.44
CA THR A 206 36.89 -4.69 9.58
C THR A 206 35.64 -5.56 9.48
N ASP A 207 34.49 -4.95 9.21
CA ASP A 207 33.23 -5.67 9.05
C ASP A 207 32.25 -4.95 8.12
N CYS A 208 31.25 -5.68 7.65
CA CYS A 208 30.05 -5.13 7.03
C CYS A 208 28.84 -5.52 7.89
N ARG A 209 28.18 -4.53 8.51
CA ARG A 209 27.13 -4.76 9.50
C ARG A 209 26.11 -3.64 9.52
N ILE A 210 24.85 -4.03 9.62
CA ILE A 210 23.72 -3.12 9.79
C ILE A 210 23.38 -3.03 11.28
N PHE A 211 23.13 -1.81 11.74
CA PHE A 211 22.56 -1.53 13.05
C PHE A 211 21.26 -0.75 12.89
N GLN A 212 20.27 -1.11 13.72
CA GLN A 212 18.93 -0.55 13.65
C GLN A 212 18.39 -0.26 15.04
N ASN A 213 17.62 0.83 15.15
CA ASN A 213 16.85 1.24 16.32
C ASN A 213 17.65 1.24 17.63
N GLN A 214 18.88 1.73 17.59
CA GLN A 214 19.79 1.77 18.74
C GLN A 214 20.34 3.18 18.94
N THR A 215 20.56 3.59 20.19
CA THR A 215 21.22 4.87 20.47
C THR A 215 22.73 4.77 20.18
N PRO A 216 23.40 5.90 19.89
CA PRO A 216 24.87 5.92 19.73
C PRO A 216 25.61 5.30 20.92
N GLN A 217 25.12 5.54 22.14
CA GLN A 217 25.67 4.96 23.36
C GLN A 217 25.54 3.42 23.39
N ASP A 218 24.36 2.89 23.03
CA ASP A 218 24.13 1.43 22.98
C ASP A 218 25.01 0.75 21.94
N LEU A 219 25.17 1.38 20.76
CA LEU A 219 26.03 0.90 19.69
C LEU A 219 27.49 0.80 20.11
N LEU A 220 28.04 1.89 20.67
CA LEU A 220 29.42 1.94 21.15
C LEU A 220 29.65 0.89 22.24
N ARG A 221 28.75 0.82 23.24
CA ARG A 221 28.82 -0.16 24.32
C ARG A 221 28.81 -1.60 23.78
N GLY A 222 27.85 -1.91 22.89
CA GLY A 222 27.71 -3.24 22.30
C GLY A 222 28.96 -3.66 21.53
N ILE A 223 29.54 -2.76 20.73
CA ILE A 223 30.79 -3.01 20.00
C ILE A 223 31.95 -3.25 20.97
N PHE A 224 32.14 -2.39 21.98
CA PHE A 224 33.26 -2.52 22.92
C PHE A 224 33.19 -3.85 23.70
N GLN A 225 32.00 -4.24 24.14
CA GLN A 225 31.77 -5.50 24.85
C GLN A 225 31.95 -6.72 23.93
N GLU A 226 31.47 -6.68 22.69
CA GLU A 226 31.69 -7.75 21.69
C GLU A 226 33.18 -7.95 21.41
N MET A 227 33.97 -6.87 21.43
CA MET A 227 35.43 -6.90 21.25
C MET A 227 36.20 -7.25 22.54
N GLY A 228 35.51 -7.52 23.65
CA GLY A 228 36.12 -7.98 24.91
C GLY A 228 36.64 -6.87 25.84
N PHE A 229 36.23 -5.62 25.64
CA PHE A 229 36.67 -4.49 26.45
C PHE A 229 35.56 -3.96 27.38
N ALA A 230 35.93 -3.56 28.60
CA ALA A 230 35.00 -3.08 29.62
C ALA A 230 35.42 -1.75 30.29
N ASP A 231 36.65 -1.28 30.08
CA ASP A 231 37.18 -0.06 30.69
C ASP A 231 36.76 1.19 29.90
N PHE A 232 35.47 1.52 29.97
CA PHE A 232 34.90 2.75 29.41
C PHE A 232 33.79 3.33 30.31
N GLU A 233 33.60 4.65 30.22
CA GLU A 233 32.62 5.42 30.98
C GLU A 233 31.89 6.40 30.05
N PHE A 234 30.57 6.55 30.25
CA PHE A 234 29.76 7.54 29.52
C PHE A 234 29.32 8.66 30.47
N ASP A 235 29.72 9.91 30.20
CA ASP A 235 29.23 11.15 30.82
C ASP A 235 28.40 11.94 29.78
N ILE A 236 27.28 11.34 29.39
CA ILE A 236 26.33 11.91 28.42
C ILE A 236 25.14 12.46 29.19
N ARG A 237 24.85 13.76 29.01
CA ARG A 237 23.79 14.47 29.76
C ARG A 237 22.58 14.80 28.91
N GLY A 238 22.78 14.93 27.61
CA GLY A 238 21.76 15.18 26.61
C GLY A 238 20.96 13.93 26.26
N LYS A 239 19.73 14.14 25.80
CA LYS A 239 18.88 13.07 25.30
C LYS A 239 19.49 12.48 24.03
N GLN A 240 19.60 11.14 23.98
CA GLN A 240 20.05 10.40 22.81
C GLN A 240 18.82 9.83 22.06
N SER A 241 18.70 10.15 20.77
CA SER A 241 17.68 9.56 19.90
C SER A 241 18.21 8.26 19.27
N PRO A 242 17.40 7.18 19.21
CA PRO A 242 17.78 5.99 18.46
C PRO A 242 17.97 6.29 16.97
N LEU A 243 19.03 5.76 16.38
CA LEU A 243 19.25 5.78 14.94
C LEU A 243 18.39 4.68 14.30
N GLU A 244 17.52 5.03 13.34
CA GLU A 244 16.68 4.05 12.64
C GLU A 244 17.55 3.02 11.92
N TYR A 245 18.58 3.49 11.20
CA TYR A 245 19.44 2.67 10.34
C TYR A 245 20.83 3.29 10.21
N ILE A 246 21.88 2.52 10.49
CA ILE A 246 23.28 2.91 10.26
C ILE A 246 24.12 1.68 9.92
N VAL A 247 24.99 1.82 8.92
CA VAL A 247 25.74 0.71 8.32
C VAL A 247 27.23 0.92 8.53
N MET A 248 27.88 -0.06 9.15
CA MET A 248 29.32 -0.26 9.05
C MET A 248 29.60 -0.97 7.73
N TYR A 249 30.32 -0.34 6.81
CA TYR A 249 30.60 -0.94 5.49
C TYR A 249 32.08 -0.83 5.13
N ASP A 250 32.73 -1.98 5.01
CA ASP A 250 34.14 -2.12 4.64
C ASP A 250 35.05 -1.14 5.40
N GLU A 251 34.77 -0.98 6.69
CA GLU A 251 35.50 -0.10 7.59
C GLU A 251 35.86 -0.83 8.88
N SER A 252 36.91 -0.38 9.55
CA SER A 252 37.28 -0.96 10.85
C SER A 252 36.28 -0.56 11.92
N TYR A 253 36.13 -1.36 12.97
CA TYR A 253 35.35 -0.99 14.15
C TYR A 253 35.76 0.38 14.72
N TYR A 254 37.06 0.71 14.71
CA TYR A 254 37.53 2.02 15.19
C TYR A 254 36.98 3.17 14.36
N HIS A 255 37.14 3.12 13.02
CA HIS A 255 36.62 4.15 12.12
C HIS A 255 35.10 4.31 12.24
N PHE A 256 34.35 3.22 12.36
CA PHE A 256 32.91 3.28 12.61
C PHE A 256 32.58 3.99 13.93
N CYS A 257 33.21 3.59 15.03
CA CYS A 257 33.02 4.22 16.34
C CYS A 257 33.43 5.71 16.32
N ALA A 258 34.56 6.03 15.68
CA ALA A 258 35.07 7.39 15.59
C ALA A 258 34.11 8.30 14.79
N ARG A 259 33.68 7.89 13.59
CA ARG A 259 32.73 8.69 12.80
C ARG A 259 31.36 8.82 13.46
N LEU A 260 30.91 7.79 14.20
CA LEU A 260 29.67 7.84 14.95
C LEU A 260 29.78 8.85 16.10
N MET A 261 30.87 8.81 16.86
CA MET A 261 31.14 9.81 17.91
C MET A 261 31.26 11.22 17.33
N GLU A 262 31.91 11.39 16.17
CA GLU A 262 32.01 12.69 15.49
C GLU A 262 30.65 13.20 14.99
N GLN A 263 29.81 12.33 14.40
CA GLN A 263 28.46 12.67 13.94
C GLN A 263 27.58 13.12 15.11
N GLU A 264 27.66 12.43 16.24
CA GLU A 264 26.85 12.69 17.43
C GLU A 264 27.47 13.73 18.37
N GLY A 265 28.55 14.40 17.94
CA GLY A 265 29.21 15.46 18.70
C GLY A 265 29.84 14.99 20.02
N LEU A 266 30.11 13.68 20.15
CA LEU A 266 30.64 13.06 21.36
C LEU A 266 32.13 13.36 21.49
N VAL A 267 32.49 13.88 22.65
CA VAL A 267 33.86 14.17 23.08
C VAL A 267 34.40 12.94 23.79
N TRP A 268 35.60 12.49 23.45
CA TRP A 268 36.19 11.34 24.13
C TRP A 268 37.69 11.50 24.37
N THR A 269 38.17 10.86 25.44
CA THR A 269 39.59 10.86 25.82
C THR A 269 39.88 9.72 26.79
N PHE A 270 41.14 9.54 27.18
CA PHE A 270 41.54 8.53 28.16
C PHE A 270 41.80 9.15 29.53
N ARG A 271 41.31 8.49 30.57
CA ARG A 271 41.73 8.72 31.95
C ARG A 271 42.67 7.60 32.35
N PHE A 272 43.93 7.94 32.60
CA PHE A 272 44.93 7.00 33.09
C PHE A 272 44.90 6.96 34.63
N GLU A 273 44.68 5.77 35.16
CA GLU A 273 44.68 5.43 36.58
C GLU A 273 45.86 4.49 36.85
N LYS A 274 46.14 4.20 38.13
CA LYS A 274 47.31 3.41 38.54
C LYS A 274 47.46 2.07 37.80
N ASP A 275 46.35 1.35 37.68
CA ASP A 275 46.34 -0.03 37.15
C ASP A 275 45.40 -0.19 35.95
N LYS A 276 44.96 0.92 35.33
CA LYS A 276 44.10 0.91 34.13
C LYS A 276 44.02 2.23 33.40
N HIS A 277 43.60 2.17 32.14
CA HIS A 277 43.17 3.33 31.36
C HIS A 277 41.68 3.17 31.02
N VAL A 278 40.89 4.21 31.26
CA VAL A 278 39.45 4.23 31.00
C VAL A 278 39.17 5.16 29.83
N LEU A 279 38.47 4.68 28.80
CA LEU A 279 37.93 5.53 27.74
C LEU A 279 36.71 6.29 28.27
N VAL A 280 36.80 7.61 28.38
CA VAL A 280 35.70 8.47 28.85
C VAL A 280 35.06 9.13 27.64
N ILE A 281 33.75 8.98 27.48
CA ILE A 281 32.97 9.53 26.36
C ILE A 281 31.88 10.41 26.95
N GLY A 282 31.75 11.65 26.49
CA GLY A 282 30.70 12.57 26.93
C GLY A 282 30.21 13.49 25.82
N ASP A 283 29.25 14.35 26.12
CA ASP A 283 28.59 15.23 25.14
C ASP A 283 28.75 16.72 25.46
N SER A 284 29.61 17.07 26.40
CA SER A 284 29.86 18.46 26.82
C SER A 284 31.21 18.59 27.53
N ASN A 285 31.69 19.82 27.71
CA ASN A 285 32.94 20.09 28.44
C ASN A 285 32.95 19.61 29.90
N SER A 286 31.79 19.19 30.42
CA SER A 286 31.70 18.65 31.76
C SER A 286 32.46 17.33 31.97
N LEU A 287 32.82 16.62 30.89
CA LEU A 287 33.71 15.45 30.98
C LEU A 287 35.11 15.81 31.49
N PHE A 288 35.55 17.06 31.28
CA PHE A 288 36.86 17.55 31.72
C PHE A 288 36.80 17.86 33.22
N ARG A 289 37.46 17.04 34.04
CA ARG A 289 37.43 17.15 35.51
C ARG A 289 38.58 18.02 36.00
N PRO A 290 38.43 18.75 37.13
CA PRO A 290 39.57 19.41 37.77
C PRO A 290 40.72 18.42 37.92
N ILE A 291 41.92 18.80 37.48
CA ILE A 291 43.09 17.92 37.56
C ILE A 291 43.48 17.80 39.03
N PRO A 292 43.49 16.58 39.62
CA PRO A 292 43.88 16.41 41.01
C PRO A 292 45.29 16.97 41.26
N GLN A 293 45.45 17.76 42.32
CA GLN A 293 46.73 18.40 42.71
C GLN A 293 47.28 19.41 41.67
N ALA A 294 46.50 19.75 40.66
CA ALA A 294 46.80 20.78 39.66
C ALA A 294 45.51 21.50 39.23
N GLU A 295 44.57 21.68 40.15
CA GLU A 295 43.30 22.39 39.91
C GLU A 295 43.57 23.87 39.56
N THR A 296 44.67 24.39 40.08
CA THR A 296 45.22 25.71 39.77
C THR A 296 46.68 25.56 39.34
N ILE A 297 47.04 26.18 38.22
CA ILE A 297 48.41 26.14 37.69
C ILE A 297 48.90 27.57 37.45
N SER A 298 50.02 27.90 38.09
CA SER A 298 50.65 29.23 37.96
C SER A 298 51.43 29.35 36.66
N TYR A 299 51.29 30.51 36.01
CA TYR A 299 52.20 30.97 34.97
C TYR A 299 53.40 31.67 35.60
N TYR A 300 54.60 31.28 35.20
CA TYR A 300 55.86 31.87 35.63
C TYR A 300 56.74 32.10 34.39
N ALA A 301 56.56 33.26 33.75
CA ALA A 301 57.42 33.67 32.63
C ALA A 301 58.88 33.72 33.11
N ASP A 302 59.77 32.95 32.47
CA ASP A 302 61.22 32.97 32.66
C ASP A 302 61.69 32.87 34.13
N SER A 303 61.11 31.96 34.91
CA SER A 303 61.45 31.74 36.32
C SER A 303 61.62 30.25 36.65
N ALA A 304 62.67 29.93 37.41
CA ALA A 304 62.90 28.59 37.97
C ALA A 304 61.74 28.10 38.87
N ALA A 305 60.83 28.98 39.29
CA ALA A 305 59.61 28.59 40.01
C ALA A 305 58.64 27.76 39.13
N SER A 306 58.72 27.88 37.80
CA SER A 306 57.97 27.03 36.87
C SER A 306 58.32 25.54 36.99
N GLU A 307 59.57 25.22 37.34
CA GLU A 307 60.09 23.85 37.39
C GLU A 307 59.46 22.97 38.50
N LEU A 308 58.75 23.59 39.46
CA LEU A 308 58.07 22.87 40.54
C LEU A 308 56.77 22.21 40.06
N ASN A 309 55.94 22.92 39.28
CA ASN A 309 54.69 22.43 38.68
C ASN A 309 53.97 23.48 37.79
N GLY A 310 54.69 24.49 37.27
CA GLY A 310 54.11 25.68 36.62
C GLY A 310 54.16 25.65 35.09
N ILE A 311 53.56 26.67 34.47
CA ILE A 311 53.61 26.95 33.03
C ILE A 311 54.68 28.02 32.80
N ASP A 312 55.59 27.79 31.87
CA ASP A 312 56.67 28.74 31.51
C ASP A 312 56.38 29.49 30.19
N ARG A 313 55.55 28.91 29.32
CA ARG A 313 55.17 29.47 28.03
C ARG A 313 53.66 29.44 27.83
N TRP A 314 53.10 30.54 27.35
CA TRP A 314 51.67 30.68 27.05
C TRP A 314 51.43 31.57 25.82
N ASP A 315 50.88 30.98 24.76
CA ASP A 315 50.59 31.62 23.48
C ASP A 315 49.09 31.54 23.16
N GLU A 316 48.45 32.65 22.79
CA GLU A 316 47.10 32.67 22.24
C GLU A 316 47.18 32.72 20.70
N ALA A 317 46.39 31.86 20.04
CA ALA A 317 46.21 31.90 18.59
C ALA A 317 44.72 32.05 18.26
N PHE A 318 44.42 32.97 17.34
CA PHE A 318 43.07 33.20 16.83
C PHE A 318 43.02 32.99 15.31
N SER A 319 42.01 32.27 14.82
CA SER A 319 41.84 31.91 13.42
C SER A 319 40.46 32.33 12.92
N PHE A 320 40.39 32.89 11.71
CA PHE A 320 39.11 33.18 11.06
C PHE A 320 38.38 31.89 10.68
N ARG A 321 37.07 31.82 10.96
CA ARG A 321 36.18 30.68 10.68
C ARG A 321 34.90 31.16 10.00
N VAL A 322 34.02 30.23 9.62
CA VAL A 322 32.72 30.57 9.01
C VAL A 322 31.75 31.15 10.04
N GLY A 323 30.87 32.04 9.59
CA GLY A 323 29.85 32.67 10.43
C GLY A 323 28.52 31.90 10.51
N LYS A 324 28.29 30.94 9.61
CA LYS A 324 27.07 30.12 9.60
C LYS A 324 27.31 28.74 9.01
N ILE A 325 26.68 27.73 9.61
CA ILE A 325 26.52 26.40 9.03
C ILE A 325 25.10 26.27 8.48
N THR A 326 24.98 25.81 7.24
CA THR A 326 23.70 25.54 6.60
C THR A 326 23.66 24.13 6.06
N PHE A 327 22.69 23.34 6.52
CA PHE A 327 22.44 21.98 6.05
C PHE A 327 21.11 21.89 5.32
N ARG A 328 21.10 21.07 4.26
CA ARG A 328 19.88 20.75 3.52
C ARG A 328 19.81 19.26 3.21
N ASP A 329 18.63 18.68 3.33
CA ASP A 329 18.38 17.28 3.01
C ASP A 329 17.00 17.07 2.36
N PHE A 330 16.63 15.83 2.07
CA PHE A 330 15.34 15.45 1.49
C PHE A 330 14.71 14.25 2.20
N ASN A 331 13.64 14.50 2.94
CA ASN A 331 12.80 13.44 3.50
C ASN A 331 11.61 13.14 2.58
N TYR A 332 11.59 11.96 1.98
CA TYR A 332 10.50 11.56 1.06
C TYR A 332 9.15 11.36 1.73
N ASN A 333 9.10 11.14 3.04
CA ASN A 333 7.83 11.08 3.79
C ASN A 333 7.23 12.48 3.97
N GLN A 334 8.05 13.53 3.93
CA GLN A 334 7.64 14.93 4.06
C GLN A 334 8.38 15.82 3.04
N PRO A 335 8.17 15.62 1.72
CA PRO A 335 9.03 16.18 0.67
C PRO A 335 8.99 17.71 0.56
N SER A 336 7.98 18.36 1.13
CA SER A 336 7.82 19.82 1.17
C SER A 336 8.21 20.43 2.51
N SER A 337 8.75 19.64 3.45
CA SER A 337 9.07 20.12 4.79
C SER A 337 10.21 21.14 4.75
N SER A 338 9.97 22.32 5.30
CA SER A 338 11.01 23.33 5.51
C SER A 338 12.04 22.91 6.56
N LEU A 339 11.71 21.90 7.39
CA LEU A 339 12.59 21.37 8.43
C LEU A 339 13.80 20.61 7.86
N MET A 340 13.81 20.33 6.55
CA MET A 340 14.96 19.76 5.85
C MET A 340 15.95 20.84 5.39
N HIS A 341 15.78 22.10 5.82
CA HIS A 341 16.74 23.20 5.64
C HIS A 341 17.00 23.82 7.00
N VAL A 342 18.24 23.78 7.46
CA VAL A 342 18.62 24.27 8.79
C VAL A 342 19.80 25.20 8.70
N GLU A 343 19.74 26.30 9.45
CA GLU A 343 20.78 27.33 9.50
C GLU A 343 21.15 27.62 10.96
N VAL A 344 22.44 27.51 11.28
CA VAL A 344 22.96 27.81 12.61
C VAL A 344 24.10 28.82 12.49
N PRO A 345 23.89 30.08 12.92
CA PRO A 345 24.95 31.09 12.95
C PRO A 345 25.90 30.88 14.14
N THR A 346 27.09 31.48 14.05
CA THR A 346 28.02 31.56 15.19
C THR A 346 27.44 32.38 16.34
N VAL A 347 27.69 31.94 17.57
CA VAL A 347 27.36 32.64 18.81
C VAL A 347 28.59 33.32 19.42
N ASN A 348 29.77 32.70 19.27
CA ASN A 348 31.00 33.12 19.95
C ASN A 348 31.89 34.05 19.11
N LEU A 349 31.77 34.05 17.78
CA LEU A 349 32.68 34.80 16.89
C LEU A 349 32.08 36.13 16.45
N LYS A 350 32.81 37.23 16.63
CA LYS A 350 32.33 38.61 16.43
C LYS A 350 33.36 39.49 15.70
N HIS A 351 33.66 39.16 14.45
CA HIS A 351 34.61 39.90 13.63
C HIS A 351 33.97 40.45 12.36
N ASP A 352 34.58 41.47 11.78
CA ASP A 352 34.14 42.05 10.52
C ASP A 352 34.13 40.98 9.41
N ASN A 353 33.11 41.04 8.54
CA ASN A 353 32.85 40.09 7.45
C ASN A 353 32.39 38.67 7.84
N ILE A 354 32.35 38.30 9.13
CA ILE A 354 31.98 36.93 9.51
C ILE A 354 30.55 36.55 9.09
N GLN A 355 29.63 37.51 9.17
CA GLN A 355 28.21 37.34 8.81
C GLN A 355 28.00 37.03 7.31
N ALA A 356 28.99 37.32 6.46
CA ALA A 356 28.93 37.03 5.02
C ALA A 356 29.51 35.64 4.65
N THR A 357 29.99 34.87 5.64
CA THR A 357 30.64 33.57 5.39
C THR A 357 29.76 32.41 5.84
N GLU A 358 29.67 31.39 4.99
CA GLU A 358 28.78 30.24 5.19
C GLU A 358 29.46 28.94 4.74
N ARG A 359 29.22 27.86 5.48
CA ARG A 359 29.45 26.49 4.99
C ARG A 359 28.12 25.81 4.73
N TYR A 360 27.79 25.64 3.45
CA TYR A 360 26.60 24.91 3.00
C TYR A 360 26.92 23.44 2.69
N GLN A 361 26.10 22.52 3.16
CA GLN A 361 26.18 21.08 2.83
C GLN A 361 24.80 20.51 2.51
N PHE A 362 24.73 19.69 1.46
CA PHE A 362 23.56 18.89 1.09
C PHE A 362 23.80 17.42 1.44
N HIS A 363 22.77 16.66 1.84
CA HIS A 363 22.85 15.27 2.33
C HIS A 363 23.57 15.13 3.69
N SER A 364 23.01 15.74 4.73
CA SER A 364 23.66 15.94 6.03
C SER A 364 23.25 14.95 7.12
N LEU A 365 22.76 13.76 6.75
CA LEU A 365 22.58 12.58 7.62
C LEU A 365 21.36 12.63 8.57
N TYR A 366 20.30 13.34 8.21
CA TYR A 366 19.12 13.41 9.07
C TYR A 366 17.81 13.35 8.27
N ASP A 367 16.81 12.69 8.86
CA ASP A 367 15.43 12.64 8.35
C ASP A 367 14.47 13.54 9.15
N HIS A 368 14.92 14.09 10.27
CA HIS A 368 14.14 14.97 11.15
C HIS A 368 14.87 16.30 11.38
N GLY A 369 14.13 17.41 11.34
CA GLY A 369 14.73 18.75 11.48
C GLY A 369 15.48 18.99 12.79
N GLU A 370 15.01 18.38 13.89
CA GLU A 370 15.68 18.48 15.20
C GLU A 370 17.09 17.86 15.19
N ASP A 371 17.28 16.77 14.43
CA ASP A 371 18.59 16.15 14.25
C ASP A 371 19.48 17.03 13.36
N GLY A 372 18.92 17.60 12.28
CA GLY A 372 19.63 18.55 11.42
C GLY A 372 20.12 19.79 12.15
N GLU A 373 19.30 20.37 13.04
CA GLU A 373 19.69 21.49 13.88
C GLU A 373 20.76 21.11 14.90
N ARG A 374 20.65 19.92 15.50
CA ARG A 374 21.66 19.39 16.41
C ARG A 374 23.01 19.20 15.70
N TYR A 375 23.04 18.58 14.53
CA TYR A 375 24.28 18.39 13.77
C TYR A 375 24.87 19.70 13.24
N ALA A 376 24.05 20.64 12.78
CA ALA A 376 24.51 21.96 12.34
C ALA A 376 25.12 22.76 13.51
N ARG A 377 24.51 22.68 14.70
CA ARG A 377 25.06 23.25 15.94
C ARG A 377 26.38 22.61 16.34
N TYR A 378 26.50 21.28 16.30
CA TYR A 378 27.78 20.62 16.58
C TYR A 378 28.88 21.03 15.61
N ALA A 379 28.55 21.17 14.32
CA ALA A 379 29.48 21.65 13.31
C ALA A 379 29.89 23.11 13.55
N MET A 380 28.98 23.98 13.99
CA MET A 380 29.28 25.37 14.35
C MET A 380 30.14 25.44 15.62
N GLU A 381 29.79 24.71 16.68
CA GLU A 381 30.60 24.62 17.89
C GLU A 381 32.02 24.09 17.60
N ALA A 382 32.19 23.15 16.66
CA ALA A 382 33.50 22.68 16.22
C ALA A 382 34.31 23.79 15.52
N GLU A 383 33.68 24.63 14.69
CA GLU A 383 34.32 25.80 14.08
C GLU A 383 34.76 26.81 15.17
N GLU A 384 33.88 27.12 16.12
CA GLU A 384 34.15 28.06 17.21
C GLU A 384 35.28 27.58 18.13
N ALA A 385 35.29 26.29 18.47
CA ALA A 385 36.36 25.68 19.25
C ALA A 385 37.73 25.78 18.54
N GLN A 386 37.76 25.84 17.20
CA GLN A 386 39.00 26.03 16.46
C GLN A 386 39.41 27.48 16.27
N ALA A 387 38.47 28.42 16.36
CA ALA A 387 38.75 29.82 16.19
C ALA A 387 39.72 30.36 17.25
N ARG A 388 39.62 29.88 18.50
CA ARG A 388 40.46 30.34 19.62
C ARG A 388 41.16 29.17 20.30
N ARG A 389 42.49 29.15 20.26
CA ARG A 389 43.34 28.12 20.88
C ARG A 389 44.44 28.75 21.70
N PHE A 390 44.80 28.08 22.78
CA PHE A 390 45.96 28.43 23.59
C PHE A 390 46.97 27.29 23.50
N ASN A 391 48.24 27.62 23.25
CA ASN A 391 49.34 26.68 23.27
C ASN A 391 50.30 27.06 24.39
N GLY A 392 50.85 26.10 25.10
CA GLY A 392 51.76 26.39 26.20
C GLY A 392 52.78 25.30 26.45
N GLY A 393 53.69 25.59 27.37
CA GLY A 393 54.74 24.70 27.85
C GLY A 393 54.90 24.80 29.37
N GLY A 394 55.51 23.78 29.97
CA GLY A 394 55.88 23.84 31.38
C GLY A 394 56.15 22.48 32.02
N TYR A 395 56.01 22.43 33.34
CA TYR A 395 56.44 21.31 34.19
C TYR A 395 55.28 20.67 34.96
N ALA A 396 54.05 21.06 34.64
CA ALA A 396 52.84 20.56 35.28
C ALA A 396 52.54 19.09 34.90
N ARG A 397 53.19 18.14 35.58
CA ARG A 397 53.13 16.68 35.27
C ARG A 397 51.74 16.05 35.34
N GLY A 398 50.85 16.63 36.14
CA GLY A 398 49.47 16.14 36.32
C GLY A 398 48.56 16.42 35.13
N MET A 399 48.97 17.28 34.18
CA MET A 399 48.17 17.64 33.01
C MET A 399 47.68 16.40 32.24
N THR A 400 46.43 16.44 31.80
CA THR A 400 45.77 15.32 31.11
C THR A 400 44.62 15.82 30.28
N THR A 401 44.31 15.12 29.18
CA THR A 401 43.19 15.50 28.31
C THR A 401 41.81 15.20 28.89
N ASN A 402 41.70 14.43 29.98
CA ASN A 402 40.46 14.38 30.78
C ASN A 402 40.37 15.52 31.82
N GLY A 403 41.24 16.52 31.73
CA GLY A 403 41.50 17.50 32.77
C GLY A 403 41.16 18.95 32.40
N ARG A 404 40.77 19.72 33.41
CA ARG A 404 40.70 21.19 33.39
C ARG A 404 41.47 21.81 34.56
N PHE A 405 41.97 23.02 34.37
CA PHE A 405 42.68 23.79 35.41
C PHE A 405 42.33 25.28 35.36
N THR A 406 42.52 25.98 36.48
CA THR A 406 42.47 27.44 36.56
C THR A 406 43.88 28.01 36.36
N LEU A 407 44.07 28.86 35.35
CA LEU A 407 45.34 29.56 35.14
C LEU A 407 45.46 30.71 36.15
N VAL A 408 46.56 30.81 36.89
CA VAL A 408 46.82 31.94 37.80
C VAL A 408 48.19 32.55 37.54
N ASN A 409 48.45 33.71 38.14
CA ASN A 409 49.72 34.45 38.01
C ASN A 409 50.07 34.87 36.56
N HIS A 410 49.09 34.92 35.66
CA HIS A 410 49.27 35.45 34.31
C HIS A 410 49.08 36.99 34.30
N ALA A 411 49.93 37.71 33.56
CA ALA A 411 49.91 39.19 33.52
C ALA A 411 48.60 39.76 32.93
N SER A 412 48.03 39.06 31.94
CA SER A 412 46.71 39.38 31.39
C SER A 412 45.57 38.83 32.26
N SER A 413 44.70 39.72 32.74
CA SER A 413 43.45 39.39 33.45
C SER A 413 42.42 38.68 32.57
N SER A 414 42.61 38.66 31.25
CA SER A 414 41.76 37.88 30.32
C SER A 414 41.97 36.37 30.45
N TYR A 415 43.09 35.93 31.04
CA TYR A 415 43.42 34.51 31.23
C TYR A 415 43.61 34.14 32.71
N SER A 416 44.18 35.04 33.52
CA SER A 416 44.35 34.79 34.96
C SER A 416 43.01 34.67 35.69
N GLY A 417 42.85 33.62 36.50
CA GLY A 417 41.59 33.25 37.16
C GLY A 417 40.55 32.60 36.24
N LYS A 418 40.91 32.22 35.00
CA LYS A 418 40.01 31.53 34.06
C LYS A 418 40.34 30.05 33.98
N GLU A 419 39.31 29.26 33.69
CA GLU A 419 39.41 27.81 33.56
C GLU A 419 39.62 27.39 32.10
N PHE A 420 40.51 26.42 31.91
CA PHE A 420 40.87 25.88 30.60
C PHE A 420 40.80 24.36 30.61
N VAL A 421 40.30 23.78 29.51
CA VAL A 421 40.30 22.34 29.26
C VAL A 421 41.49 21.98 28.38
N ILE A 422 42.14 20.86 28.67
CA ILE A 422 43.30 20.39 27.91
C ILE A 422 42.82 19.51 26.77
N LEU A 423 43.17 19.88 25.54
CA LEU A 423 42.77 19.15 24.33
C LEU A 423 43.88 18.26 23.78
N ARG A 424 45.13 18.66 24.06
CA ARG A 424 46.33 17.87 23.80
C ARG A 424 47.34 18.18 24.88
N VAL A 425 48.04 17.16 25.37
CA VAL A 425 49.27 17.35 26.15
C VAL A 425 50.30 16.34 25.68
N ARG A 426 51.52 16.83 25.45
CA ARG A 426 52.69 16.02 25.12
C ARG A 426 53.65 16.07 26.30
N HIS A 427 53.79 14.94 26.99
CA HIS A 427 54.77 14.74 28.04
C HIS A 427 56.09 14.29 27.45
N GLN A 428 57.19 14.86 27.91
CA GLN A 428 58.54 14.46 27.56
C GLN A 428 59.31 14.22 28.85
N ALA A 429 59.74 12.97 29.08
CA ALA A 429 60.51 12.60 30.25
C ALA A 429 61.80 11.90 29.85
N VAL A 430 62.90 12.20 30.53
CA VAL A 430 64.22 11.62 30.25
C VAL A 430 64.88 11.21 31.56
N ASN A 431 65.50 10.02 31.57
CA ASN A 431 66.34 9.57 32.65
C ASN A 431 67.81 9.71 32.27
N ASP A 432 68.61 10.33 33.15
CA ASP A 432 70.06 10.32 33.01
C ASP A 432 70.69 9.12 33.72
N TYR A 433 71.08 8.10 32.95
CA TYR A 433 71.82 6.94 33.47
C TYR A 433 73.32 7.19 33.67
N THR A 434 73.84 8.37 33.30
CA THR A 434 75.26 8.74 33.38
C THR A 434 75.65 9.51 34.65
N ARG A 435 74.71 9.71 35.61
CA ARG A 435 74.91 10.39 36.91
C ARG A 435 75.35 11.86 36.83
N GLN A 436 75.12 12.58 35.72
CA GLN A 436 75.33 14.02 35.67
C GLN A 436 74.08 14.86 35.98
N GLY A 437 72.93 14.20 36.16
CA GLY A 437 71.66 14.88 36.45
C GLY A 437 71.18 15.60 35.21
N ALA A 438 70.18 15.05 34.51
CA ALA A 438 69.46 15.84 33.52
C ALA A 438 68.97 17.12 34.22
N GLU A 439 69.36 18.30 33.73
CA GLU A 439 68.99 19.59 34.33
C GLU A 439 67.46 19.63 34.58
N LEU A 440 66.69 19.11 33.60
CA LEU A 440 65.23 19.01 33.66
C LEU A 440 64.76 17.63 33.11
N PRO A 441 64.41 16.65 33.96
CA PRO A 441 64.02 15.31 33.54
C PRO A 441 62.59 15.23 32.97
N TYR A 442 61.85 16.34 33.00
CA TYR A 442 60.47 16.40 32.52
C TYR A 442 60.12 17.80 31.99
N HIS A 443 59.35 17.83 30.91
CA HIS A 443 58.70 19.00 30.38
C HIS A 443 57.45 18.57 29.58
N ASN A 444 56.42 19.42 29.50
CA ASN A 444 55.30 19.19 28.60
C ASN A 444 54.99 20.39 27.71
N THR A 445 54.30 20.11 26.62
CA THR A 445 53.65 21.13 25.79
C THR A 445 52.18 20.77 25.64
N PHE A 446 51.28 21.74 25.68
CA PHE A 446 49.85 21.48 25.64
C PHE A 446 49.09 22.46 24.76
N THR A 447 47.91 22.04 24.32
CA THR A 447 46.91 22.90 23.68
C THR A 447 45.65 22.87 24.52
N CYS A 448 45.10 24.03 24.85
CA CYS A 448 43.89 24.16 25.65
C CYS A 448 42.86 25.13 25.03
N LEU A 449 41.65 25.06 25.57
CA LEU A 449 40.49 25.87 25.21
C LEU A 449 39.84 26.41 26.49
N PRO A 450 39.30 27.64 26.52
CA PRO A 450 38.51 28.10 27.66
C PRO A 450 37.35 27.14 27.95
N PHE A 451 37.08 26.87 29.24
CA PHE A 451 36.07 25.89 29.65
C PHE A 451 34.63 26.26 29.21
N ASP A 452 34.34 27.54 29.05
CA ASP A 452 33.05 28.09 28.64
C ASP A 452 32.78 27.99 27.13
N ILE A 453 33.80 27.73 26.30
CA ILE A 453 33.62 27.50 24.87
C ILE A 453 33.35 26.00 24.64
N PRO A 454 32.16 25.60 24.17
CA PRO A 454 31.84 24.20 23.93
C PRO A 454 32.82 23.55 22.96
N PHE A 455 33.41 22.42 23.34
CA PHE A 455 34.22 21.63 22.42
C PHE A 455 33.35 20.59 21.71
N ARG A 456 33.46 20.56 20.38
CA ARG A 456 32.96 19.47 19.53
C ARG A 456 34.07 18.96 18.62
N PRO A 457 34.10 17.64 18.35
CA PRO A 457 35.00 17.11 17.34
C PRO A 457 34.62 17.60 15.95
N GLU A 458 35.63 17.83 15.12
CA GLU A 458 35.40 17.90 13.68
C GLU A 458 35.09 16.51 13.12
N ARG A 459 34.28 16.48 12.07
CA ARG A 459 33.98 15.27 11.30
C ARG A 459 35.13 14.95 10.34
N ARG A 460 36.20 14.35 10.87
CA ARG A 460 37.43 14.00 10.16
C ARG A 460 37.43 12.57 9.64
N THR A 461 36.77 11.66 10.35
CA THR A 461 36.69 10.26 9.99
C THR A 461 35.76 10.10 8.79
N ARG A 462 36.33 9.67 7.66
CA ARG A 462 35.59 9.55 6.39
C ARG A 462 34.50 8.49 6.52
N LYS A 463 33.25 8.85 6.21
CA LYS A 463 32.15 7.89 6.06
C LYS A 463 32.41 6.99 4.83
N PRO A 464 32.23 5.66 4.91
CA PRO A 464 32.34 4.79 3.75
C PRO A 464 31.30 5.16 2.68
N SER A 465 31.59 4.84 1.41
CA SER A 465 30.71 5.15 0.29
C SER A 465 30.60 3.97 -0.69
N MET A 466 29.40 3.73 -1.20
CA MET A 466 29.05 2.74 -2.22
C MET A 466 28.64 3.43 -3.52
N HIS A 467 29.62 3.80 -4.35
CA HIS A 467 29.35 4.51 -5.62
C HIS A 467 28.69 3.62 -6.70
N GLY A 468 28.72 2.30 -6.56
CA GLY A 468 28.09 1.34 -7.46
C GLY A 468 26.75 0.83 -6.94
N THR A 469 26.09 -0.02 -7.74
CA THR A 469 24.93 -0.77 -7.28
C THR A 469 25.33 -2.08 -6.61
N GLN A 470 24.48 -2.58 -5.73
CA GLN A 470 24.63 -3.87 -5.05
C GLN A 470 23.40 -4.74 -5.31
N SER A 471 23.59 -6.05 -5.43
CA SER A 471 22.47 -7.00 -5.38
C SER A 471 22.01 -7.21 -3.93
N ALA A 472 20.71 -7.32 -3.73
CA ALA A 472 20.10 -7.72 -2.48
C ALA A 472 18.90 -8.65 -2.74
N ILE A 473 18.55 -9.45 -1.75
CA ILE A 473 17.38 -10.33 -1.82
C ILE A 473 16.24 -9.71 -1.03
N VAL A 474 15.04 -9.68 -1.59
CA VAL A 474 13.85 -9.23 -0.89
C VAL A 474 13.48 -10.25 0.18
N VAL A 475 13.24 -9.80 1.41
CA VAL A 475 12.96 -10.66 2.57
C VAL A 475 11.72 -10.21 3.32
N GLY A 476 11.17 -11.11 4.13
CA GLY A 476 9.97 -10.84 4.92
C GLY A 476 9.61 -12.02 5.81
N PRO A 477 8.49 -11.92 6.55
CA PRO A 477 8.06 -12.94 7.50
C PRO A 477 7.87 -14.30 6.85
N LYS A 478 8.18 -15.36 7.60
CA LYS A 478 8.02 -16.75 7.15
C LYS A 478 6.57 -17.03 6.74
N GLY A 479 6.38 -17.64 5.56
CA GLY A 479 5.08 -18.01 5.02
C GLY A 479 4.40 -16.92 4.17
N GLU A 480 5.00 -15.73 4.09
CA GLU A 480 4.55 -14.69 3.16
C GLU A 480 5.33 -14.75 1.83
N GLU A 481 4.68 -14.32 0.76
CA GLU A 481 5.32 -14.11 -0.56
C GLU A 481 5.61 -12.63 -0.83
N ILE A 482 4.89 -11.72 -0.15
CA ILE A 482 4.97 -10.27 -0.37
C ILE A 482 5.04 -9.60 1.01
N HIS A 483 6.05 -8.76 1.22
CA HIS A 483 6.19 -7.95 2.43
C HIS A 483 6.51 -6.51 2.06
N THR A 484 5.50 -5.65 2.17
CA THR A 484 5.56 -4.25 1.76
C THR A 484 4.64 -3.40 2.62
N ASP A 485 5.00 -2.12 2.77
CA ASP A 485 4.16 -1.08 3.39
C ASP A 485 3.47 -0.17 2.35
N GLY A 486 3.39 -0.64 1.11
CA GLY A 486 2.70 0.01 -0.01
C GLY A 486 3.60 0.26 -1.21
N SER A 487 4.88 0.60 -0.98
CA SER A 487 5.85 0.84 -2.07
C SER A 487 7.30 0.53 -1.73
N ARG A 488 7.59 0.17 -0.47
CA ARG A 488 8.92 -0.19 0.02
C ARG A 488 8.97 -1.69 0.32
N VAL A 489 10.17 -2.24 0.37
CA VAL A 489 10.43 -3.64 0.73
C VAL A 489 11.55 -3.73 1.76
N LYS A 490 11.65 -4.87 2.44
CA LYS A 490 12.78 -5.22 3.29
C LYS A 490 13.77 -6.06 2.48
N LEU A 491 15.06 -5.85 2.72
CA LEU A 491 16.14 -6.46 1.96
C LEU A 491 17.11 -7.19 2.87
N HIS A 492 17.74 -8.21 2.32
CA HIS A 492 18.94 -8.83 2.85
C HIS A 492 20.08 -8.56 1.86
N PHE A 493 21.04 -7.76 2.28
CA PHE A 493 22.25 -7.51 1.50
C PHE A 493 23.18 -8.73 1.57
N LEU A 494 23.82 -9.08 0.45
CA LEU A 494 24.62 -10.30 0.37
C LEU A 494 25.86 -10.30 1.27
N TRP A 495 26.34 -9.12 1.69
CA TRP A 495 27.43 -8.95 2.64
C TRP A 495 26.97 -8.96 4.10
N ASP A 496 25.67 -8.92 4.39
CA ASP A 496 25.17 -8.98 5.76
C ASP A 496 25.18 -10.43 6.27
N ARG A 497 26.24 -10.76 7.00
CA ARG A 497 26.44 -12.09 7.61
C ARG A 497 25.62 -12.32 8.89
N ARG A 498 24.94 -11.32 9.43
CA ARG A 498 24.16 -11.40 10.69
C ARG A 498 22.65 -11.35 10.46
N GLY A 499 22.21 -11.03 9.25
CA GLY A 499 20.80 -11.01 8.86
C GLY A 499 20.12 -12.38 9.00
N LYS A 500 18.85 -12.36 9.42
CA LYS A 500 18.01 -13.55 9.65
C LYS A 500 17.13 -13.89 8.44
N ARG A 501 17.03 -12.99 7.47
CA ARG A 501 16.16 -13.08 6.28
C ARG A 501 14.67 -13.18 6.60
N ASP A 502 14.26 -12.69 7.77
CA ASP A 502 12.87 -12.71 8.26
C ASP A 502 12.12 -11.38 8.09
N GLY A 503 12.76 -10.39 7.43
CA GLY A 503 12.25 -9.03 7.27
C GLY A 503 12.79 -8.02 8.28
N SER A 504 13.59 -8.45 9.27
CA SER A 504 14.21 -7.56 10.25
C SER A 504 15.60 -7.01 9.83
N ASP A 505 16.18 -7.57 8.77
CA ASP A 505 17.57 -7.33 8.35
C ASP A 505 17.88 -5.89 7.91
N SER A 506 16.91 -5.18 7.34
CA SER A 506 17.09 -3.80 6.84
C SER A 506 16.00 -2.85 7.30
N MET A 507 16.19 -1.55 7.07
CA MET A 507 15.09 -0.58 7.05
C MET A 507 14.13 -0.81 5.87
N TRP A 508 13.04 -0.06 5.80
CA TRP A 508 12.18 -0.07 4.62
C TRP A 508 12.85 0.65 3.45
N VAL A 509 13.12 -0.06 2.36
CA VAL A 509 13.85 0.45 1.20
C VAL A 509 12.87 0.79 0.07
N ARG A 510 12.94 2.02 -0.44
CA ARG A 510 12.09 2.48 -1.56
C ARG A 510 12.39 1.70 -2.83
N VAL A 511 11.35 1.45 -3.62
CA VAL A 511 11.45 0.77 -4.91
C VAL A 511 11.10 1.70 -6.05
N SER A 512 12.04 1.86 -6.98
CA SER A 512 11.82 2.51 -8.26
C SER A 512 10.71 1.79 -9.03
N GLN A 513 9.75 2.58 -9.50
CA GLN A 513 8.60 2.10 -10.25
C GLN A 513 8.76 2.48 -11.73
N PRO A 514 8.15 1.72 -12.67
CA PRO A 514 8.22 2.04 -14.10
C PRO A 514 7.69 3.45 -14.43
N TRP A 515 6.69 3.93 -13.67
CA TRP A 515 6.12 5.26 -13.80
C TRP A 515 5.41 5.64 -12.50
N ALA A 516 5.69 6.80 -11.90
CA ALA A 516 5.11 7.19 -10.62
C ALA A 516 4.64 8.66 -10.62
N GLY A 517 3.35 8.87 -10.33
CA GLY A 517 2.71 10.18 -10.19
C GLY A 517 1.78 10.25 -8.97
N LYS A 518 1.16 11.41 -8.75
CA LYS A 518 0.27 11.66 -7.60
C LYS A 518 -1.04 10.87 -7.73
N GLY A 519 -1.06 9.63 -7.23
CA GLY A 519 -2.22 8.73 -7.27
C GLY A 519 -2.40 7.97 -8.60
N TRP A 520 -1.38 7.93 -9.44
CA TRP A 520 -1.40 7.25 -10.74
C TRP A 520 0.02 6.78 -11.13
N GLY A 521 0.13 5.78 -11.99
CA GLY A 521 1.42 5.21 -12.43
C GLY A 521 1.39 3.70 -12.58
N GLY A 522 2.57 3.09 -12.79
CA GLY A 522 2.77 1.65 -12.73
C GLY A 522 3.35 1.22 -11.38
N SER A 523 2.94 0.06 -10.87
CA SER A 523 3.48 -0.50 -9.63
C SER A 523 3.74 -1.99 -9.78
N ALA A 524 4.98 -2.41 -9.47
CA ALA A 524 5.38 -3.80 -9.51
C ALA A 524 6.24 -4.12 -8.27
N ILE A 525 5.62 -4.44 -7.15
CA ILE A 525 6.35 -4.67 -5.90
C ILE A 525 7.19 -5.97 -5.98
N PRO A 526 8.51 -5.91 -5.74
CA PRO A 526 9.35 -7.10 -5.62
C PRO A 526 8.83 -8.04 -4.54
N ARG A 527 8.82 -9.34 -4.82
CA ARG A 527 8.36 -10.39 -3.90
C ARG A 527 9.53 -10.99 -3.11
N ILE A 528 9.23 -11.57 -1.95
CA ILE A 528 10.21 -12.26 -1.11
C ILE A 528 10.93 -13.33 -1.96
N GLY A 529 12.26 -13.38 -1.85
CA GLY A 529 13.14 -14.27 -2.61
C GLY A 529 13.63 -13.69 -3.94
N GLN A 530 13.04 -12.60 -4.44
CA GLN A 530 13.50 -11.98 -5.68
C GLN A 530 14.77 -11.15 -5.45
N GLU A 531 15.66 -11.17 -6.45
CA GLU A 531 16.86 -10.34 -6.49
C GLU A 531 16.56 -8.95 -7.04
N VAL A 532 17.03 -7.94 -6.32
CA VAL A 532 16.90 -6.53 -6.67
C VAL A 532 18.26 -5.85 -6.72
N ILE A 533 18.35 -4.81 -7.55
CA ILE A 533 19.53 -3.95 -7.66
C ILE A 533 19.29 -2.70 -6.82
N VAL A 534 20.19 -2.45 -5.87
CA VAL A 534 20.13 -1.36 -4.91
C VAL A 534 21.20 -0.33 -5.26
N ALA A 535 20.80 0.93 -5.42
CA ALA A 535 21.71 2.07 -5.43
C ALA A 535 21.69 2.75 -4.05
N PHE A 536 22.69 3.59 -3.80
CA PHE A 536 22.85 4.31 -2.54
C PHE A 536 22.94 5.80 -2.88
N ASN A 537 22.04 6.63 -2.35
CA ASN A 537 21.99 8.05 -2.69
C ASN A 537 23.27 8.75 -2.23
N GLU A 538 23.95 9.51 -3.09
CA GLU A 538 25.31 10.06 -2.86
C GLU A 538 26.36 8.98 -2.49
N GLY A 539 26.06 7.71 -2.79
CA GLY A 539 26.83 6.55 -2.34
C GLY A 539 26.75 6.31 -0.82
N ASP A 540 25.78 6.86 -0.10
CA ASP A 540 25.64 6.68 1.34
C ASP A 540 25.10 5.28 1.68
N PRO A 541 25.87 4.40 2.37
CA PRO A 541 25.41 3.08 2.79
C PRO A 541 24.11 3.07 3.61
N ASP A 542 23.81 4.19 4.29
CA ASP A 542 22.63 4.35 5.14
C ASP A 542 21.38 4.75 4.35
N ASN A 543 21.52 5.12 3.06
CA ASN A 543 20.42 5.60 2.22
C ASN A 543 20.21 4.74 0.94
N PRO A 544 19.79 3.47 1.09
CA PRO A 544 19.55 2.57 -0.02
C PRO A 544 18.24 2.87 -0.77
N VAL A 545 18.23 2.59 -2.08
CA VAL A 545 17.04 2.62 -2.95
C VAL A 545 17.13 1.51 -3.99
N VAL A 546 16.07 0.72 -4.14
CA VAL A 546 15.97 -0.29 -5.21
C VAL A 546 15.73 0.42 -6.54
N VAL A 547 16.65 0.24 -7.48
CA VAL A 547 16.62 0.86 -8.82
C VAL A 547 16.33 -0.13 -9.94
N GLY A 548 16.41 -1.44 -9.67
CA GLY A 548 16.22 -2.46 -10.69
C GLY A 548 15.89 -3.84 -10.12
N ARG A 549 15.59 -4.77 -11.02
CA ARG A 549 15.32 -6.19 -10.74
C ARG A 549 16.08 -7.01 -11.78
N VAL A 550 16.57 -8.18 -11.38
CA VAL A 550 17.26 -9.10 -12.28
C VAL A 550 16.74 -10.51 -12.10
N PHE A 551 16.74 -11.27 -13.19
CA PHE A 551 16.56 -12.72 -13.13
C PHE A 551 17.89 -13.38 -12.77
N ASN A 552 17.83 -14.55 -12.14
CA ASN A 552 19.01 -15.33 -11.76
C ASN A 552 18.76 -16.83 -11.96
N GLY A 553 19.70 -17.68 -11.53
CA GLY A 553 19.63 -19.13 -11.72
C GLY A 553 18.45 -19.81 -11.00
N GLU A 554 17.92 -19.20 -9.95
CA GLU A 554 16.73 -19.70 -9.22
C GLU A 554 15.44 -19.08 -9.76
N SER A 555 15.47 -17.79 -10.09
CA SER A 555 14.36 -17.03 -10.66
C SER A 555 14.63 -16.72 -12.14
N GLY A 556 14.37 -17.69 -13.00
CA GLY A 556 14.63 -17.59 -14.44
C GLY A 556 13.68 -16.64 -15.19
N ASN A 557 14.16 -16.12 -16.33
CA ASN A 557 13.31 -15.36 -17.25
C ASN A 557 12.20 -16.26 -17.83
N PRO A 558 10.90 -15.90 -17.70
CA PRO A 558 9.78 -16.70 -18.19
C PRO A 558 9.79 -16.97 -19.72
N TYR A 559 10.62 -16.23 -20.48
CA TYR A 559 10.72 -16.35 -21.94
C TYR A 559 12.10 -16.82 -22.44
N HIS A 560 12.98 -17.27 -21.53
CA HIS A 560 14.39 -17.59 -21.83
C HIS A 560 14.61 -18.50 -23.05
N GLY A 561 13.70 -19.46 -23.29
CA GLY A 561 13.82 -20.44 -24.39
C GLY A 561 13.60 -19.91 -25.81
N THR A 562 13.30 -18.61 -25.99
CA THR A 562 12.89 -18.03 -27.28
C THR A 562 13.99 -17.23 -27.97
N GLY A 563 15.24 -17.29 -27.47
CA GLY A 563 16.35 -16.52 -28.04
C GLY A 563 16.16 -15.01 -27.97
N GLY A 564 15.27 -14.52 -27.10
CA GLY A 564 14.91 -13.10 -26.98
C GLY A 564 13.84 -12.61 -27.97
N GLN A 565 13.27 -13.50 -28.79
CA GLN A 565 12.22 -13.17 -29.77
C GLN A 565 10.82 -13.07 -29.13
N THR A 566 10.67 -13.54 -27.89
CA THR A 566 9.42 -13.43 -27.13
C THR A 566 9.66 -12.66 -25.84
N MET A 567 8.76 -11.72 -25.56
CA MET A 567 8.88 -10.80 -24.43
C MET A 567 7.52 -10.37 -23.91
N GLY A 568 7.45 -9.80 -22.71
CA GLY A 568 6.18 -9.37 -22.15
C GLY A 568 6.19 -9.19 -20.65
N LEU A 569 4.99 -9.06 -20.09
CA LEU A 569 4.72 -8.96 -18.66
C LEU A 569 3.89 -10.16 -18.22
N LYS A 570 4.44 -10.95 -17.29
CA LYS A 570 3.77 -12.11 -16.72
C LYS A 570 3.74 -12.00 -15.21
N SER A 571 2.54 -12.05 -14.62
CA SER A 571 2.36 -12.07 -13.17
C SER A 571 2.32 -13.50 -12.65
N GLN A 572 2.21 -13.64 -11.33
CA GLN A 572 1.90 -14.91 -10.68
C GLN A 572 0.80 -14.68 -9.65
N THR A 573 -0.22 -15.54 -9.65
CA THR A 573 -1.28 -15.53 -8.62
C THR A 573 -0.65 -15.61 -7.23
N HIS A 574 -0.96 -14.66 -6.35
CA HIS A 574 -0.43 -14.67 -4.98
C HIS A 574 -0.99 -15.86 -4.20
N LYS A 575 -0.12 -16.65 -3.54
CA LYS A 575 -0.49 -17.86 -2.80
C LYS A 575 -1.37 -18.83 -3.61
N GLY A 576 -1.12 -18.93 -4.92
CA GLY A 576 -1.92 -19.74 -5.83
C GLY A 576 -1.22 -20.04 -7.16
N GLN A 577 -1.92 -20.75 -8.03
CA GLN A 577 -1.42 -21.10 -9.37
C GLN A 577 -1.99 -20.16 -10.43
N GLY A 578 -1.27 -20.02 -11.55
CA GLY A 578 -1.70 -19.22 -12.71
C GLY A 578 -1.10 -17.82 -12.78
N SER A 579 -1.47 -17.09 -13.83
CA SER A 579 -0.84 -15.81 -14.19
C SER A 579 -1.75 -14.94 -15.06
N ASN A 580 -1.66 -13.63 -14.91
CA ASN A 580 -2.05 -12.70 -15.98
C ASN A 580 -0.84 -12.45 -16.87
N GLU A 581 -1.04 -12.37 -18.19
CA GLU A 581 0.06 -12.27 -19.14
C GLU A 581 -0.28 -11.34 -20.31
N LEU A 582 0.68 -10.50 -20.67
CA LEU A 582 0.74 -9.73 -21.90
C LEU A 582 2.04 -10.09 -22.59
N ARG A 583 1.97 -10.77 -23.74
CA ARG A 583 3.14 -11.33 -24.42
C ARG A 583 3.16 -10.93 -25.90
N PHE A 584 4.36 -10.65 -26.38
CA PHE A 584 4.68 -10.30 -27.76
C PHE A 584 5.69 -11.33 -28.28
N SER A 585 5.41 -11.92 -29.43
CA SER A 585 6.34 -12.77 -30.17
C SER A 585 6.67 -12.09 -31.49
N ASP A 586 7.95 -11.85 -31.73
CA ASP A 586 8.47 -11.23 -32.96
C ASP A 586 9.12 -12.26 -33.90
N VAL A 587 8.80 -13.54 -33.72
CA VAL A 587 9.25 -14.61 -34.64
C VAL A 587 8.68 -14.34 -36.03
N ASN A 588 9.56 -14.20 -37.02
CA ASN A 588 9.15 -13.85 -38.38
C ASN A 588 8.20 -14.90 -38.99
N GLY A 589 7.01 -14.46 -39.42
CA GLY A 589 5.98 -15.34 -39.99
C GLY A 589 5.13 -16.06 -38.93
N SER A 590 5.38 -15.81 -37.65
CA SER A 590 4.63 -16.34 -36.50
C SER A 590 4.53 -15.31 -35.38
N GLN A 591 4.40 -14.03 -35.76
CA GLN A 591 4.23 -12.96 -34.81
C GLN A 591 2.92 -13.12 -34.04
N GLU A 592 2.94 -12.84 -32.74
CA GLU A 592 1.78 -12.99 -31.87
C GLU A 592 1.69 -11.87 -30.85
N PHE A 593 0.49 -11.32 -30.69
CA PHE A 593 0.08 -10.59 -29.50
C PHE A 593 -0.83 -11.48 -28.67
N PHE A 594 -0.41 -11.82 -27.45
CA PHE A 594 -1.15 -12.69 -26.55
C PHE A 594 -1.53 -11.94 -25.27
N MET A 595 -2.81 -12.00 -24.93
CA MET A 595 -3.36 -11.41 -23.71
C MET A 595 -4.15 -12.48 -22.96
N HIS A 596 -3.80 -12.70 -21.70
CA HIS A 596 -4.41 -13.71 -20.84
C HIS A 596 -4.80 -13.11 -19.49
N ALA A 597 -6.08 -13.26 -19.15
CA ALA A 597 -6.61 -12.98 -17.82
C ALA A 597 -6.87 -14.31 -17.09
N GLN A 598 -6.29 -14.47 -15.90
CA GLN A 598 -6.44 -15.68 -15.09
C GLN A 598 -7.89 -15.87 -14.59
N LYS A 599 -8.66 -14.80 -14.50
CA LYS A 599 -10.04 -14.80 -14.02
C LYS A 599 -10.90 -13.78 -14.78
N ASP A 600 -11.14 -12.61 -14.19
CA ASP A 600 -12.04 -11.60 -14.74
C ASP A 600 -11.24 -10.65 -15.65
N MET A 601 -11.78 -10.34 -16.84
CA MET A 601 -11.24 -9.32 -17.75
C MET A 601 -12.30 -8.24 -17.97
N ASN A 602 -12.03 -7.02 -17.52
CA ASN A 602 -12.93 -5.88 -17.67
C ASN A 602 -12.29 -4.82 -18.58
N THR A 603 -13.05 -4.36 -19.57
CA THR A 603 -12.62 -3.31 -20.51
C THR A 603 -13.67 -2.21 -20.53
N VAL A 604 -13.23 -0.96 -20.31
CA VAL A 604 -14.11 0.22 -20.31
C VAL A 604 -13.50 1.26 -21.24
N VAL A 605 -14.19 1.58 -22.33
CA VAL A 605 -13.81 2.61 -23.30
C VAL A 605 -14.82 3.74 -23.20
N LYS A 606 -14.33 4.97 -22.98
CA LYS A 606 -15.20 6.14 -22.73
C LYS A 606 -15.72 6.83 -23.99
N ASP A 607 -15.11 6.54 -25.12
CA ASP A 607 -15.44 7.17 -26.40
C ASP A 607 -15.54 6.09 -27.48
N ASN A 608 -14.57 5.99 -28.39
CA ASN A 608 -14.63 5.07 -29.51
C ASN A 608 -13.73 3.84 -29.33
N GLU A 609 -14.26 2.66 -29.67
CA GLU A 609 -13.50 1.41 -29.81
C GLU A 609 -13.59 0.93 -31.26
N SER A 610 -12.45 0.54 -31.85
CA SER A 610 -12.41 -0.03 -33.20
C SER A 610 -11.57 -1.31 -33.21
N HIS A 611 -11.97 -2.28 -34.02
CA HIS A 611 -11.28 -3.56 -34.16
C HIS A 611 -11.31 -4.05 -35.60
N THR A 612 -10.13 -4.25 -36.19
CA THR A 612 -9.96 -4.66 -37.59
C THR A 612 -9.06 -5.88 -37.66
N VAL A 613 -9.51 -6.90 -38.41
CA VAL A 613 -8.70 -8.07 -38.79
C VAL A 613 -8.56 -8.03 -40.30
N GLU A 614 -7.36 -7.68 -40.80
CA GLU A 614 -7.10 -7.48 -42.22
C GLU A 614 -7.02 -8.80 -43.01
N GLY A 615 -6.52 -9.84 -42.37
CA GLY A 615 -6.35 -11.17 -42.97
C GLY A 615 -6.68 -12.29 -41.99
N GLY A 616 -7.12 -13.43 -42.52
CA GLY A 616 -7.45 -14.62 -41.72
C GLY A 616 -8.89 -14.63 -41.20
N ALA A 617 -9.08 -15.23 -40.02
CA ALA A 617 -10.40 -15.44 -39.41
C ALA A 617 -10.46 -14.85 -38.00
N ARG A 618 -11.62 -14.28 -37.64
CA ARG A 618 -11.94 -13.88 -36.26
C ARG A 618 -12.83 -14.94 -35.62
N LYS A 619 -12.38 -15.53 -34.51
CA LYS A 619 -13.17 -16.48 -33.71
C LYS A 619 -13.45 -15.88 -32.33
N VAL A 620 -14.73 -15.87 -31.95
CA VAL A 620 -15.19 -15.50 -30.60
C VAL A 620 -15.88 -16.73 -30.02
N SER A 621 -15.60 -17.08 -28.77
CA SER A 621 -16.17 -18.28 -28.15
C SER A 621 -16.40 -18.07 -26.65
N VAL A 622 -17.66 -18.27 -26.23
CA VAL A 622 -18.05 -18.41 -24.83
C VAL A 622 -18.32 -19.89 -24.59
N LEU A 623 -17.39 -20.58 -23.92
CA LEU A 623 -17.50 -22.03 -23.71
C LEU A 623 -18.52 -22.40 -22.62
N LYS A 624 -18.75 -21.49 -21.67
CA LYS A 624 -19.69 -21.64 -20.57
C LYS A 624 -20.21 -20.26 -20.14
N GLY A 625 -21.51 -20.16 -19.91
CA GLY A 625 -22.18 -18.90 -19.54
C GLY A 625 -22.85 -18.23 -20.73
N ASP A 626 -23.16 -16.95 -20.57
CA ASP A 626 -23.99 -16.18 -21.50
C ASP A 626 -23.18 -15.07 -22.20
N GLU A 627 -23.56 -14.71 -23.42
CA GLU A 627 -23.07 -13.53 -24.14
C GLU A 627 -24.24 -12.54 -24.31
N THR A 628 -24.07 -11.31 -23.82
CA THR A 628 -25.06 -10.24 -23.96
C THR A 628 -24.47 -9.08 -24.75
N LYS A 629 -25.20 -8.61 -25.76
CA LYS A 629 -24.90 -7.37 -26.49
C LYS A 629 -26.01 -6.36 -26.25
N HIS A 630 -25.66 -5.19 -25.73
CA HIS A 630 -26.61 -4.14 -25.44
C HIS A 630 -26.13 -2.82 -26.05
N VAL A 631 -26.96 -2.24 -26.91
CA VAL A 631 -26.79 -0.89 -27.44
C VAL A 631 -27.95 -0.07 -26.87
N ALA A 632 -27.69 0.68 -25.80
CA ALA A 632 -28.71 1.48 -25.13
C ALA A 632 -29.25 2.59 -26.04
N GLN A 633 -28.36 3.21 -26.80
CA GLN A 633 -28.67 4.25 -27.78
C GLN A 633 -27.79 4.04 -29.02
N GLY A 634 -28.40 4.06 -30.21
CA GLY A 634 -27.72 3.85 -31.48
C GLY A 634 -28.30 2.67 -32.28
N SER A 635 -27.48 2.11 -33.17
CA SER A 635 -27.89 0.99 -34.04
C SER A 635 -26.80 -0.09 -34.07
N LEU A 636 -27.22 -1.33 -34.36
CA LEU A 636 -26.33 -2.44 -34.70
C LEU A 636 -26.51 -2.76 -36.19
N SER A 637 -25.41 -2.73 -36.94
CA SER A 637 -25.40 -3.06 -38.37
C SER A 637 -24.35 -4.13 -38.65
N GLU A 638 -24.71 -5.13 -39.43
CA GLU A 638 -23.83 -6.21 -39.87
C GLU A 638 -23.87 -6.31 -41.40
N LYS A 639 -22.71 -6.27 -42.06
CA LYS A 639 -22.57 -6.49 -43.49
C LYS A 639 -21.72 -7.73 -43.75
N ILE A 640 -22.34 -8.81 -44.21
CA ILE A 640 -21.69 -10.09 -44.48
C ILE A 640 -21.69 -10.33 -45.98
N ALA A 641 -20.51 -10.51 -46.59
CA ALA A 641 -20.37 -10.64 -48.04
C ALA A 641 -20.82 -11.99 -48.60
N LYS A 642 -20.76 -13.06 -47.79
CA LYS A 642 -21.14 -14.42 -48.18
C LYS A 642 -22.39 -14.87 -47.42
N ALA A 643 -22.24 -15.73 -46.41
CA ALA A 643 -23.35 -16.33 -45.70
C ALA A 643 -23.39 -15.90 -44.23
N ARG A 644 -24.61 -15.74 -43.69
CA ARG A 644 -24.88 -15.55 -42.26
C ARG A 644 -25.77 -16.71 -41.79
N PHE A 645 -25.28 -17.47 -40.82
CA PHE A 645 -26.02 -18.59 -40.22
C PHE A 645 -26.30 -18.30 -38.74
N THR A 646 -27.47 -18.75 -38.26
CA THR A 646 -27.85 -18.72 -36.86
C THR A 646 -28.39 -20.08 -36.47
N THR A 647 -27.90 -20.65 -35.36
CA THR A 647 -28.36 -21.93 -34.83
C THR A 647 -28.53 -21.80 -33.32
N ALA A 648 -29.72 -22.11 -32.83
CA ALA A 648 -30.05 -22.14 -31.41
C ALA A 648 -31.24 -23.08 -31.19
N ASN A 649 -31.44 -23.55 -29.95
CA ASN A 649 -32.65 -24.29 -29.59
C ASN A 649 -33.91 -23.43 -29.77
N THR A 650 -33.81 -22.14 -29.41
CA THR A 650 -34.86 -21.15 -29.60
C THR A 650 -34.25 -19.88 -30.21
N VAL A 651 -34.86 -19.36 -31.27
CA VAL A 651 -34.52 -18.05 -31.86
C VAL A 651 -35.71 -17.11 -31.66
N GLY A 652 -35.52 -16.07 -30.84
CA GLY A 652 -36.50 -15.01 -30.64
C GLY A 652 -36.10 -13.76 -31.39
N VAL A 653 -37.02 -13.21 -32.19
CA VAL A 653 -36.84 -11.90 -32.85
C VAL A 653 -38.07 -11.05 -32.55
N GLN A 654 -37.85 -9.89 -31.94
CA GLN A 654 -38.90 -8.93 -31.62
C GLN A 654 -38.51 -7.58 -32.20
N ALA A 655 -39.47 -6.92 -32.83
CA ALA A 655 -39.36 -5.50 -33.18
C ALA A 655 -40.46 -4.78 -32.41
N LEU A 656 -40.05 -3.97 -31.44
CA LEU A 656 -40.94 -3.23 -30.56
C LEU A 656 -41.01 -1.79 -31.02
N ALA A 657 -42.18 -1.15 -30.87
CA ALA A 657 -42.27 0.29 -31.02
C ALA A 657 -41.53 0.99 -29.87
N GLY A 658 -40.86 2.10 -30.16
CA GLY A 658 -40.14 2.91 -29.19
C GLY A 658 -39.87 4.31 -29.74
N ASP A 659 -38.92 5.04 -29.13
CA ASP A 659 -38.62 6.44 -29.49
C ASP A 659 -38.16 6.61 -30.95
N ALA A 660 -37.59 5.56 -31.55
CA ALA A 660 -37.18 5.52 -32.96
C ALA A 660 -38.34 5.22 -33.94
N GLY A 661 -39.56 4.99 -33.44
CA GLY A 661 -40.76 4.73 -34.24
C GLY A 661 -41.36 3.33 -34.03
N PRO A 662 -42.26 2.90 -34.94
CA PRO A 662 -42.94 1.61 -34.83
C PRO A 662 -41.96 0.43 -34.99
N GLY A 663 -42.22 -0.66 -34.27
CA GLY A 663 -41.48 -1.90 -34.43
C GLY A 663 -41.75 -2.52 -35.80
N LYS A 664 -40.70 -2.76 -36.60
CA LYS A 664 -40.78 -3.40 -37.91
C LYS A 664 -39.72 -4.48 -38.06
N GLN A 665 -40.12 -5.69 -38.47
CA GLN A 665 -39.21 -6.70 -39.03
C GLN A 665 -39.37 -6.71 -40.55
N SER A 666 -38.26 -6.60 -41.28
CA SER A 666 -38.25 -6.59 -42.75
C SER A 666 -37.29 -7.66 -43.26
N TYR A 667 -37.80 -8.55 -44.11
CA TYR A 667 -36.99 -9.53 -44.84
C TYR A 667 -37.12 -9.20 -46.33
N GLN A 668 -35.99 -8.96 -46.99
CA GLN A 668 -35.92 -8.66 -48.42
C GLN A 668 -34.83 -9.57 -49.02
N ALA A 669 -35.17 -10.26 -50.10
CA ALA A 669 -34.23 -11.08 -50.88
C ALA A 669 -34.49 -10.86 -52.37
N THR A 670 -33.45 -10.97 -53.18
CA THR A 670 -33.54 -10.85 -54.65
C THR A 670 -34.05 -12.12 -55.31
N ASP A 671 -33.76 -13.29 -54.72
CA ASP A 671 -34.02 -14.59 -55.35
C ASP A 671 -35.08 -15.41 -54.62
N GLU A 672 -34.96 -15.58 -53.30
CA GLU A 672 -35.88 -16.43 -52.52
C GLU A 672 -35.89 -16.06 -51.03
N ILE A 673 -37.06 -16.14 -50.39
CA ILE A 673 -37.22 -16.25 -48.94
C ILE A 673 -37.94 -17.56 -48.64
N GLU A 674 -37.30 -18.46 -47.89
CA GLU A 674 -37.88 -19.73 -47.45
C GLU A 674 -38.05 -19.77 -45.91
N HIS A 675 -39.25 -20.14 -45.46
CA HIS A 675 -39.52 -20.50 -44.07
C HIS A 675 -39.92 -21.98 -43.99
N ARG A 676 -39.16 -22.78 -43.25
CA ARG A 676 -39.31 -24.23 -43.20
C ARG A 676 -39.45 -24.76 -41.78
N VAL A 677 -40.42 -25.65 -41.57
CA VAL A 677 -40.59 -26.47 -40.37
C VAL A 677 -40.88 -27.91 -40.81
N GLY A 678 -39.86 -28.77 -40.82
CA GLY A 678 -40.00 -30.14 -41.32
C GLY A 678 -40.52 -30.18 -42.77
N ALA A 679 -41.68 -30.81 -42.97
CA ALA A 679 -42.36 -30.91 -44.27
C ALA A 679 -43.19 -29.66 -44.65
N SER A 680 -43.39 -28.72 -43.72
CA SER A 680 -44.07 -27.45 -43.98
C SER A 680 -43.08 -26.42 -44.52
N VAL A 681 -43.35 -25.84 -45.68
CA VAL A 681 -42.48 -24.86 -46.34
C VAL A 681 -43.31 -23.72 -46.91
N VAL A 682 -42.87 -22.49 -46.64
CA VAL A 682 -43.37 -21.27 -47.29
C VAL A 682 -42.21 -20.68 -48.07
N THR A 683 -42.36 -20.57 -49.39
CA THR A 683 -41.34 -20.04 -50.29
C THR A 683 -41.88 -18.83 -51.02
N LEU A 684 -41.19 -17.69 -50.92
CA LEU A 684 -41.46 -16.47 -51.66
C LEU A 684 -40.35 -16.28 -52.68
N LYS A 685 -40.73 -16.14 -53.95
CA LYS A 685 -39.86 -15.79 -55.08
C LYS A 685 -40.35 -14.50 -55.73
N PRO A 686 -39.54 -13.83 -56.56
CA PRO A 686 -39.97 -12.62 -57.27
C PRO A 686 -41.26 -12.76 -58.07
N ASP A 687 -41.56 -13.96 -58.56
CA ASP A 687 -42.68 -14.27 -59.44
C ASP A 687 -43.77 -15.15 -58.80
N SER A 688 -43.56 -15.65 -57.57
CA SER A 688 -44.44 -16.65 -56.97
C SER A 688 -44.39 -16.76 -55.46
N ILE A 689 -45.50 -17.22 -54.87
CA ILE A 689 -45.60 -17.63 -53.45
C ILE A 689 -46.05 -19.09 -53.43
N LYS A 690 -45.28 -19.96 -52.78
CA LYS A 690 -45.59 -21.38 -52.64
C LYS A 690 -45.74 -21.76 -51.17
N LEU A 691 -46.85 -22.38 -50.82
CA LEU A 691 -47.09 -23.04 -49.54
C LEU A 691 -47.07 -24.55 -49.79
N LEU A 692 -46.32 -25.31 -48.99
CA LEU A 692 -46.18 -26.76 -49.11
C LEU A 692 -46.32 -27.41 -47.74
N HIS A 693 -47.08 -28.50 -47.65
CA HIS A 693 -47.09 -29.40 -46.49
C HIS A 693 -47.29 -30.84 -46.96
N GLY A 694 -46.22 -31.64 -46.93
CA GLY A 694 -46.27 -33.02 -47.43
C GLY A 694 -46.65 -33.07 -48.91
N ALA A 695 -47.77 -33.73 -49.23
CA ALA A 695 -48.29 -33.84 -50.59
C ALA A 695 -49.20 -32.67 -51.03
N SER A 696 -49.55 -31.76 -50.12
CA SER A 696 -50.44 -30.64 -50.42
C SER A 696 -49.64 -29.38 -50.73
N SER A 697 -50.03 -28.62 -51.75
CA SER A 697 -49.39 -27.37 -52.14
C SER A 697 -50.37 -26.30 -52.63
N ILE A 698 -50.02 -25.04 -52.39
CA ILE A 698 -50.67 -23.86 -52.96
C ILE A 698 -49.59 -23.04 -53.65
N LEU A 699 -49.73 -22.78 -54.94
CA LEU A 699 -48.85 -21.92 -55.72
C LEU A 699 -49.63 -20.71 -56.22
N ILE A 700 -49.17 -19.51 -55.88
CA ILE A 700 -49.68 -18.23 -56.37
C ILE A 700 -48.62 -17.64 -57.29
N ASN A 701 -48.97 -17.31 -58.53
CA ASN A 701 -48.09 -16.62 -59.48
C ASN A 701 -48.93 -15.71 -60.41
N GLN A 702 -48.29 -15.08 -61.39
CA GLN A 702 -48.98 -14.19 -62.34
C GLN A 702 -50.09 -14.90 -63.16
N SER A 703 -50.00 -16.22 -63.33
CA SER A 703 -50.98 -17.03 -64.07
C SER A 703 -52.19 -17.45 -63.22
N GLY A 704 -52.13 -17.33 -61.89
CA GLY A 704 -53.26 -17.62 -60.99
C GLY A 704 -52.87 -18.31 -59.69
N ILE A 705 -53.86 -18.95 -59.05
CA ILE A 705 -53.71 -19.75 -57.82
C ILE A 705 -53.94 -21.22 -58.17
N PHE A 706 -52.91 -22.05 -57.98
CA PHE A 706 -52.95 -23.50 -58.17
C PHE A 706 -52.96 -24.18 -56.80
N ILE A 707 -53.88 -25.11 -56.59
CA ILE A 707 -54.00 -25.88 -55.34
C ILE A 707 -53.97 -27.36 -55.71
N ASP A 708 -53.02 -28.08 -55.13
CA ASP A 708 -52.85 -29.52 -55.36
C ASP A 708 -52.81 -30.22 -54.00
N GLY A 709 -53.55 -31.33 -53.85
CA GLY A 709 -53.53 -32.12 -52.63
C GLY A 709 -54.54 -33.27 -52.69
N PRO A 710 -54.47 -34.23 -51.75
CA PRO A 710 -55.37 -35.39 -51.75
C PRO A 710 -56.86 -35.03 -51.66
N VAL A 711 -57.20 -33.92 -50.98
CA VAL A 711 -58.55 -33.36 -50.87
C VAL A 711 -58.43 -31.83 -50.89
N ILE A 712 -59.23 -31.16 -51.74
CA ILE A 712 -59.26 -29.70 -51.88
C ILE A 712 -60.66 -29.19 -51.53
N HIS A 713 -60.79 -28.44 -50.44
CA HIS A 713 -62.04 -27.74 -50.07
C HIS A 713 -61.93 -26.26 -50.47
N LEU A 714 -62.67 -25.86 -51.51
CA LEU A 714 -62.79 -24.47 -51.95
C LEU A 714 -64.15 -23.91 -51.54
N ASN A 715 -64.17 -22.77 -50.84
CA ASN A 715 -65.38 -21.98 -50.56
C ASN A 715 -66.52 -22.69 -49.79
N GLN A 716 -66.24 -23.72 -48.98
CA GLN A 716 -67.26 -24.41 -48.15
C GLN A 716 -67.53 -23.79 -46.77
N GLY A 717 -67.14 -22.53 -46.55
CA GLY A 717 -67.49 -21.79 -45.34
C GLY A 717 -68.85 -21.12 -45.49
N LEU A 718 -69.87 -21.59 -44.76
CA LEU A 718 -71.12 -20.85 -44.59
C LEU A 718 -70.78 -19.46 -44.01
N PHE A 719 -71.22 -18.40 -44.68
CA PHE A 719 -71.23 -17.06 -44.10
C PHE A 719 -72.30 -17.04 -43.00
N VAL A 720 -71.86 -17.35 -41.79
CA VAL A 720 -72.64 -17.18 -40.57
C VAL A 720 -72.18 -15.84 -39.99
N THR A 721 -73.07 -14.87 -39.77
CA THR A 721 -72.66 -13.62 -39.11
C THR A 721 -72.13 -13.95 -37.71
N PRO A 722 -71.23 -13.13 -37.11
CA PRO A 722 -70.74 -13.37 -35.75
C PRO A 722 -71.86 -13.63 -34.73
N GLU A 723 -73.01 -12.98 -34.91
CA GLU A 723 -74.22 -13.15 -34.09
C GLU A 723 -74.90 -14.51 -34.31
N GLN A 724 -74.98 -14.99 -35.55
CA GLN A 724 -75.57 -16.30 -35.87
C GLN A 724 -74.67 -17.46 -35.44
N ALA A 725 -73.34 -17.31 -35.53
CA ALA A 725 -72.38 -18.30 -35.07
C ALA A 725 -72.43 -18.42 -33.54
N MET A 726 -72.51 -17.27 -32.86
CA MET A 726 -72.64 -17.22 -31.41
C MET A 726 -74.01 -17.71 -30.93
N ALA A 727 -75.11 -17.48 -31.66
CA ALA A 727 -76.42 -18.03 -31.31
C ALA A 727 -76.43 -19.57 -31.39
N ILE A 728 -75.81 -20.16 -32.42
CA ILE A 728 -75.67 -21.61 -32.56
C ILE A 728 -74.78 -22.18 -31.44
N GLU A 729 -73.65 -21.53 -31.15
CA GLU A 729 -72.76 -21.95 -30.07
C GLU A 729 -73.46 -21.88 -28.72
N TRP A 730 -74.11 -20.75 -28.39
CA TRP A 730 -74.83 -20.59 -27.14
C TRP A 730 -75.98 -21.60 -26.99
N ALA A 731 -76.75 -21.84 -28.06
CA ALA A 731 -77.81 -22.85 -28.06
C ALA A 731 -77.27 -24.26 -27.79
N ASN A 732 -76.15 -24.63 -28.40
CA ASN A 732 -75.49 -25.92 -28.15
C ASN A 732 -75.00 -26.04 -26.70
N GLN A 733 -74.39 -24.98 -26.16
CA GLN A 733 -73.91 -24.96 -24.78
C GLN A 733 -75.07 -25.05 -23.77
N GLN A 734 -76.19 -24.35 -24.02
CA GLN A 734 -77.39 -24.45 -23.19
C GLN A 734 -78.05 -25.83 -23.29
N ALA A 735 -78.05 -26.48 -24.46
CA ALA A 735 -78.56 -27.84 -24.62
C ALA A 735 -77.75 -28.86 -23.80
N ILE A 736 -76.43 -28.72 -23.75
CA ILE A 736 -75.55 -29.56 -22.92
C ILE A 736 -75.85 -29.37 -21.44
N VAL A 737 -75.99 -28.12 -20.99
CA VAL A 737 -76.36 -27.79 -19.60
C VAL A 737 -77.73 -28.37 -19.26
N ALA A 738 -78.73 -28.19 -20.14
CA ALA A 738 -80.08 -28.71 -19.92
C ALA A 738 -80.11 -30.24 -19.80
N ALA A 739 -79.37 -30.95 -20.65
CA ALA A 739 -79.23 -32.40 -20.56
C ALA A 739 -78.57 -32.83 -19.23
N GLY A 740 -77.54 -32.11 -18.79
CA GLY A 740 -76.88 -32.33 -17.51
C GLY A 740 -77.78 -32.09 -16.28
N LEU A 741 -78.60 -31.04 -16.32
CA LEU A 741 -79.56 -30.72 -15.25
C LEU A 741 -80.73 -31.73 -15.17
N ALA A 742 -81.12 -32.32 -16.30
CA ALA A 742 -82.15 -33.35 -16.38
C ALA A 742 -81.67 -34.75 -15.94
N SER A 743 -80.36 -34.94 -15.77
CA SER A 743 -79.78 -36.19 -15.25
C SER A 743 -80.26 -36.48 -13.82
N SER A 744 -80.46 -37.75 -13.48
CA SER A 744 -80.77 -38.18 -12.10
C SER A 744 -79.53 -38.23 -11.19
N ASP A 745 -78.32 -38.12 -11.75
CA ASP A 745 -77.07 -38.14 -10.98
C ASP A 745 -76.78 -36.74 -10.40
N PRO A 746 -76.73 -36.58 -9.06
CA PRO A 746 -76.41 -35.31 -8.41
C PRO A 746 -75.06 -34.72 -8.83
N LYS A 747 -74.07 -35.55 -9.21
CA LYS A 747 -72.76 -35.08 -9.68
C LYS A 747 -72.83 -34.49 -11.09
N VAL A 748 -73.66 -35.06 -11.96
CA VAL A 748 -73.91 -34.53 -13.31
C VAL A 748 -74.71 -33.24 -13.22
N GLN A 749 -75.73 -33.19 -12.36
CA GLN A 749 -76.47 -31.95 -12.09
C GLN A 749 -75.56 -30.85 -11.52
N ALA A 750 -74.66 -31.19 -10.59
CA ALA A 750 -73.70 -30.23 -10.05
C ALA A 750 -72.73 -29.72 -11.12
N SER A 751 -72.23 -30.60 -11.99
CA SER A 751 -71.34 -30.24 -13.11
C SER A 751 -72.05 -29.37 -14.14
N ALA A 752 -73.34 -29.62 -14.40
CA ALA A 752 -74.18 -28.80 -15.28
C ALA A 752 -74.45 -27.41 -14.70
N ARG A 753 -74.76 -27.32 -13.39
CA ARG A 753 -74.89 -26.02 -12.69
C ARG A 753 -73.58 -25.24 -12.70
N GLN A 754 -72.45 -25.93 -12.54
CA GLN A 754 -71.13 -25.30 -12.57
C GLN A 754 -70.82 -24.75 -13.97
N LEU A 755 -71.07 -25.53 -15.02
CA LEU A 755 -70.93 -25.09 -16.39
C LEU A 755 -71.84 -23.89 -16.71
N GLN A 756 -73.10 -23.93 -16.27
CA GLN A 756 -74.03 -22.82 -16.45
C GLN A 756 -73.51 -21.53 -15.80
N LYS A 757 -72.96 -21.62 -14.58
CA LYS A 757 -72.35 -20.49 -13.87
C LYS A 757 -71.13 -19.94 -14.63
N THR A 758 -70.26 -20.82 -15.14
CA THR A 758 -69.04 -20.38 -15.84
C THR A 758 -69.35 -19.78 -17.21
N LEU A 759 -70.33 -20.32 -17.95
CA LEU A 759 -70.83 -19.75 -19.21
C LEU A 759 -71.40 -18.34 -19.01
N LYS A 760 -72.22 -18.15 -17.96
CA LYS A 760 -72.71 -16.83 -17.58
C LYS A 760 -71.56 -15.88 -17.23
N ALA A 761 -70.58 -16.36 -16.45
CA ALA A 761 -69.42 -15.55 -16.06
C ALA A 761 -68.59 -15.10 -17.27
N GLN A 762 -68.38 -15.95 -18.27
CA GLN A 762 -67.67 -15.55 -19.50
C GLN A 762 -68.35 -14.40 -20.23
N GLN A 763 -69.68 -14.38 -20.30
CA GLN A 763 -70.41 -13.28 -20.92
C GLN A 763 -70.30 -11.99 -20.08
N LEU A 764 -70.40 -12.09 -18.77
CA LEU A 764 -70.19 -10.93 -17.87
C LEU A 764 -68.73 -10.43 -17.88
N ALA A 765 -67.76 -11.30 -18.13
CA ALA A 765 -66.36 -10.94 -18.33
C ALA A 765 -66.19 -10.11 -19.62
N LYS A 766 -66.82 -10.52 -20.72
CA LYS A 766 -66.85 -9.73 -21.97
C LYS A 766 -67.46 -8.33 -21.76
N LEU A 767 -68.52 -8.21 -20.95
CA LEU A 767 -69.09 -6.91 -20.57
C LEU A 767 -68.14 -6.08 -19.69
N SER A 768 -67.43 -6.72 -18.75
CA SER A 768 -66.41 -6.06 -17.93
C SER A 768 -65.23 -5.54 -18.75
N ALA A 769 -64.83 -6.24 -19.81
CA ALA A 769 -63.85 -5.75 -20.77
C ALA A 769 -64.40 -4.55 -21.57
N ALA A 770 -65.64 -4.64 -22.05
CA ALA A 770 -66.30 -3.55 -22.78
C ALA A 770 -66.50 -2.29 -21.91
N ALA A 771 -66.56 -2.42 -20.59
CA ALA A 771 -66.66 -1.29 -19.66
C ALA A 771 -65.49 -0.29 -19.79
N TYR A 772 -64.31 -0.76 -20.23
CA TYR A 772 -63.13 0.09 -20.48
C TYR A 772 -63.24 0.95 -21.75
N THR A 773 -64.14 0.61 -22.67
CA THR A 773 -64.36 1.28 -23.95
C THR A 773 -65.81 1.81 -24.03
N PRO A 774 -66.05 3.09 -23.67
CA PRO A 774 -67.39 3.67 -23.65
C PRO A 774 -68.13 3.53 -24.97
N GLY A 775 -69.36 3.01 -24.94
CA GLY A 775 -70.23 2.87 -26.11
C GLY A 775 -70.02 1.61 -26.93
N SER A 776 -68.99 0.81 -26.64
CA SER A 776 -68.83 -0.52 -27.25
C SER A 776 -69.80 -1.53 -26.63
N ALA A 777 -70.21 -2.54 -27.42
CA ALA A 777 -70.94 -3.70 -26.93
C ALA A 777 -70.33 -4.96 -27.56
N PRO A 778 -70.07 -6.03 -26.79
CA PRO A 778 -69.67 -7.29 -27.38
C PRO A 778 -70.85 -7.91 -28.18
N PRO A 779 -70.57 -8.82 -29.13
CA PRO A 779 -71.61 -9.50 -29.89
C PRO A 779 -72.71 -10.08 -28.99
N GLY A 780 -73.98 -9.98 -29.43
CA GLY A 780 -75.17 -10.42 -28.69
C GLY A 780 -75.61 -9.51 -27.54
N TRP A 781 -74.91 -8.41 -27.30
CA TRP A 781 -75.29 -7.41 -26.31
C TRP A 781 -75.54 -6.07 -26.95
N LYS A 782 -76.57 -5.36 -26.46
CA LYS A 782 -76.86 -3.98 -26.84
C LYS A 782 -76.50 -3.03 -25.70
N ASN A 783 -75.59 -2.10 -25.95
CA ASN A 783 -75.27 -1.05 -24.99
C ASN A 783 -76.41 -0.01 -24.94
N VAL A 784 -77.01 0.15 -23.77
CA VAL A 784 -78.14 1.05 -23.51
C VAL A 784 -77.79 2.13 -22.49
N SER A 785 -76.50 2.39 -22.25
CA SER A 785 -76.01 3.33 -21.23
C SER A 785 -76.48 4.78 -21.45
N ASN A 786 -76.82 5.14 -22.68
CA ASN A 786 -77.35 6.46 -23.04
C ASN A 786 -78.87 6.47 -23.30
N ASP A 787 -79.56 5.35 -23.10
CA ASP A 787 -81.01 5.21 -23.29
C ASP A 787 -81.75 5.41 -21.94
N PRO A 788 -82.38 6.58 -21.70
CA PRO A 788 -83.03 6.86 -20.43
C PRO A 788 -84.22 5.94 -20.15
N GLU A 789 -84.92 5.48 -21.17
CA GLU A 789 -86.10 4.61 -21.01
C GLU A 789 -85.69 3.18 -20.64
N ALA A 790 -84.58 2.68 -21.19
CA ALA A 790 -84.02 1.39 -20.79
C ALA A 790 -83.52 1.41 -19.33
N LEU A 791 -82.89 2.50 -18.89
CA LEU A 791 -82.32 2.63 -17.54
C LEU A 791 -83.36 2.89 -16.45
N LYS A 792 -84.47 3.56 -16.78
CA LYS A 792 -85.57 3.89 -15.86
C LYS A 792 -86.12 2.65 -15.14
N LYS A 793 -86.12 1.49 -15.81
CA LYS A 793 -86.57 0.19 -15.26
C LYS A 793 -85.74 -0.29 -14.05
N PHE A 794 -84.56 0.29 -13.84
CA PHE A 794 -83.66 0.00 -12.71
C PHE A 794 -83.48 1.22 -11.79
N GLY A 795 -84.32 2.26 -11.96
CA GLY A 795 -84.20 3.51 -11.20
C GLY A 795 -82.98 4.35 -11.54
N LEU A 796 -82.35 4.10 -12.70
CA LEU A 796 -81.11 4.76 -13.14
C LEU A 796 -81.37 5.74 -14.29
N THR A 797 -80.46 6.69 -14.42
CA THR A 797 -80.37 7.63 -15.54
C THR A 797 -78.95 7.58 -16.14
N PRO A 798 -78.74 8.04 -17.39
CA PRO A 798 -77.38 8.09 -17.96
C PRO A 798 -76.37 8.89 -17.10
N LYS A 799 -76.85 9.86 -16.31
CA LYS A 799 -76.03 10.66 -15.38
C LYS A 799 -75.53 9.86 -14.18
N ASP A 800 -76.23 8.79 -13.80
CA ASP A 800 -75.83 7.95 -12.67
C ASP A 800 -74.58 7.13 -13.01
N LEU A 801 -74.43 6.78 -14.29
CA LEU A 801 -73.37 5.91 -14.79
C LEU A 801 -72.01 6.61 -14.97
N LYS A 802 -71.93 7.91 -14.66
CA LYS A 802 -70.72 8.73 -14.78
C LYS A 802 -70.60 9.69 -13.60
N ILE A 803 -69.38 10.04 -13.22
CA ILE A 803 -69.11 11.18 -12.33
C ILE A 803 -68.39 12.23 -13.20
N PRO A 804 -69.00 13.42 -13.45
CA PRO A 804 -68.40 14.45 -14.30
C PRO A 804 -66.99 14.81 -13.84
N GLY A 805 -66.04 14.89 -14.78
CA GLY A 805 -64.65 15.25 -14.50
C GLY A 805 -63.78 14.15 -13.89
N SER A 806 -64.29 12.92 -13.76
CA SER A 806 -63.51 11.77 -13.28
C SER A 806 -63.48 10.62 -14.27
N ASN A 807 -62.64 9.62 -14.01
CA ASN A 807 -62.56 8.38 -14.79
C ASN A 807 -63.62 7.32 -14.42
N PHE A 808 -64.52 7.59 -13.46
CA PHE A 808 -65.62 6.68 -13.11
C PHE A 808 -66.53 6.43 -14.31
N GLY A 809 -66.81 5.16 -14.59
CA GLY A 809 -67.76 4.77 -15.62
C GLY A 809 -68.46 3.46 -15.29
N ALA A 810 -69.76 3.42 -15.56
CA ALA A 810 -70.54 2.19 -15.64
C ALA A 810 -71.26 2.14 -16.99
N GLN A 811 -71.51 0.94 -17.50
CA GLN A 811 -72.20 0.74 -18.77
C GLN A 811 -73.30 -0.32 -18.60
N ALA A 812 -74.50 -0.02 -19.11
CA ALA A 812 -75.65 -0.90 -19.05
C ALA A 812 -75.87 -1.61 -20.39
N PHE A 813 -76.16 -2.91 -20.32
CA PHE A 813 -76.29 -3.78 -21.47
C PHE A 813 -77.58 -4.59 -21.39
N LEU A 814 -78.27 -4.70 -22.54
CA LEU A 814 -79.39 -5.64 -22.71
C LEU A 814 -78.91 -6.84 -23.53
N PRO A 815 -79.24 -8.08 -23.11
CA PRO A 815 -78.97 -9.26 -23.92
C PRO A 815 -79.90 -9.27 -25.14
N ASP A 816 -79.37 -9.68 -26.30
CA ASP A 816 -80.18 -9.92 -27.49
C ASP A 816 -80.94 -11.26 -27.34
N PRO A 817 -82.29 -11.26 -27.32
CA PRO A 817 -83.07 -12.49 -27.23
C PRO A 817 -82.81 -13.46 -28.38
N ALA A 818 -82.40 -12.96 -29.55
CA ALA A 818 -82.08 -13.81 -30.71
C ALA A 818 -80.81 -14.67 -30.49
N VAL A 819 -79.94 -14.27 -29.56
CA VAL A 819 -78.72 -14.98 -29.21
C VAL A 819 -78.90 -15.77 -27.92
N PHE A 820 -79.35 -15.11 -26.85
CA PHE A 820 -79.32 -15.67 -25.50
C PHE A 820 -80.66 -16.26 -25.04
N GLY A 821 -81.76 -16.07 -25.79
CA GLY A 821 -83.11 -16.34 -25.29
C GLY A 821 -83.37 -15.62 -23.96
N ASP A 822 -84.00 -16.32 -23.01
CA ASP A 822 -84.29 -15.78 -21.67
C ASP A 822 -83.20 -16.13 -20.62
N THR A 823 -82.04 -16.63 -21.05
CA THR A 823 -81.02 -17.19 -20.13
C THR A 823 -80.07 -16.15 -19.54
N MET A 824 -79.96 -14.98 -20.16
CA MET A 824 -79.16 -13.85 -19.68
C MET A 824 -80.05 -12.69 -19.25
N LYS A 825 -79.63 -11.96 -18.22
CA LYS A 825 -80.33 -10.76 -17.74
C LYS A 825 -79.64 -9.50 -18.28
N PRO A 826 -80.34 -8.36 -18.29
CA PRO A 826 -79.69 -7.06 -18.34
C PRO A 826 -78.54 -6.99 -17.33
N ALA A 827 -77.45 -6.34 -17.71
CA ALA A 827 -76.26 -6.26 -16.88
C ALA A 827 -75.69 -4.84 -16.81
N LEU A 828 -75.17 -4.47 -15.64
CA LEU A 828 -74.47 -3.22 -15.42
C LEU A 828 -73.00 -3.52 -15.10
N ALA A 829 -72.10 -3.11 -16.00
CA ALA A 829 -70.67 -3.33 -15.88
C ALA A 829 -69.94 -2.06 -15.41
N PHE A 830 -69.17 -2.15 -14.32
CA PHE A 830 -68.35 -1.07 -13.80
C PHE A 830 -66.94 -1.11 -14.40
N LYS A 831 -66.45 0.05 -14.84
CA LYS A 831 -65.10 0.23 -15.37
C LYS A 831 -64.08 0.06 -14.24
N GLY A 832 -63.01 -0.70 -14.52
CA GLY A 832 -61.88 -0.86 -13.61
C GLY A 832 -60.73 0.11 -13.88
N THR A 833 -59.64 -0.09 -13.14
CA THR A 833 -58.44 0.78 -13.18
C THR A 833 -57.79 0.84 -14.56
N GLN A 834 -57.52 2.04 -15.07
CA GLN A 834 -56.62 2.26 -16.20
C GLN A 834 -55.20 2.58 -15.69
N PRO A 835 -54.14 1.87 -16.15
CA PRO A 835 -52.79 2.00 -15.60
C PRO A 835 -52.19 3.43 -15.62
N THR A 836 -52.71 4.31 -16.47
CA THR A 836 -52.21 5.68 -16.70
C THR A 836 -52.99 6.76 -15.92
N VAL A 837 -53.98 6.40 -15.09
CA VAL A 837 -54.86 7.35 -14.40
C VAL A 837 -54.71 7.21 -12.88
N GLY A 838 -54.11 8.22 -12.23
CA GLY A 838 -53.81 8.21 -10.80
C GLY A 838 -55.05 8.19 -9.89
N GLU A 839 -56.16 8.79 -10.33
CA GLU A 839 -57.42 8.87 -9.56
C GLU A 839 -58.05 7.50 -9.26
N ASP A 840 -57.90 6.51 -10.16
CA ASP A 840 -58.45 5.16 -9.99
C ASP A 840 -57.72 4.41 -8.85
N TRP A 841 -56.42 4.63 -8.72
CA TRP A 841 -55.59 4.05 -7.65
C TRP A 841 -55.87 4.72 -6.30
N GLU A 842 -56.06 6.04 -6.30
CA GLU A 842 -56.40 6.82 -5.11
C GLU A 842 -57.75 6.37 -4.51
N ASN A 843 -58.77 6.13 -5.34
CA ASN A 843 -60.09 5.65 -4.88
C ASN A 843 -60.01 4.25 -4.25
N ASN A 844 -59.22 3.33 -4.82
CA ASN A 844 -58.99 2.00 -4.23
C ASN A 844 -58.24 2.09 -2.89
N LEU A 845 -57.23 2.95 -2.79
CA LEU A 845 -56.46 3.13 -1.56
C LEU A 845 -57.29 3.79 -0.45
N HIS A 846 -58.04 4.84 -0.78
CA HIS A 846 -58.91 5.53 0.18
C HIS A 846 -60.00 4.59 0.71
N GLN A 847 -60.69 3.87 -0.16
CA GLN A 847 -61.69 2.89 0.26
C GLN A 847 -61.07 1.74 1.07
N GLY A 848 -59.88 1.25 0.70
CA GLY A 848 -59.17 0.21 1.45
C GLY A 848 -58.88 0.61 2.91
N LEU A 849 -58.52 1.89 3.11
CA LEU A 849 -58.25 2.49 4.41
C LEU A 849 -59.51 2.94 5.17
N GLY A 850 -60.72 2.66 4.65
CA GLY A 850 -61.97 3.10 5.26
C GLY A 850 -62.18 4.61 5.21
N LYS A 851 -61.65 5.29 4.20
CA LYS A 851 -61.83 6.73 3.94
C LYS A 851 -62.81 6.95 2.79
N ASP A 852 -63.27 8.20 2.65
CA ASP A 852 -64.16 8.60 1.56
C ASP A 852 -63.52 8.39 0.18
N ALA A 853 -64.22 7.65 -0.68
CA ALA A 853 -63.87 7.31 -2.05
C ALA A 853 -65.07 7.56 -2.98
N PRO A 854 -65.08 8.66 -3.77
CA PRO A 854 -66.20 9.06 -4.61
C PRO A 854 -66.75 7.97 -5.55
N TYR A 855 -65.90 7.04 -6.00
CA TYR A 855 -66.33 5.97 -6.91
C TYR A 855 -67.20 4.94 -6.19
N TYR A 856 -66.85 4.61 -4.95
CA TYR A 856 -67.61 3.68 -4.11
C TYR A 856 -68.90 4.32 -3.58
N ASP A 857 -68.91 5.62 -3.25
CA ASP A 857 -70.15 6.35 -2.97
C ASP A 857 -71.12 6.25 -4.15
N ARG A 858 -70.63 6.52 -5.37
CA ARG A 858 -71.46 6.43 -6.56
C ARG A 858 -71.97 5.01 -6.82
N ALA A 859 -71.14 3.99 -6.63
CA ALA A 859 -71.56 2.59 -6.77
C ALA A 859 -72.62 2.19 -5.73
N VAL A 860 -72.46 2.60 -4.47
CA VAL A 860 -73.47 2.38 -3.42
C VAL A 860 -74.77 3.15 -3.72
N SER A 861 -74.67 4.38 -4.24
CA SER A 861 -75.81 5.19 -4.68
C SER A 861 -76.59 4.52 -5.83
N ILE A 862 -75.88 3.99 -6.83
CA ILE A 862 -76.47 3.16 -7.89
C ILE A 862 -77.18 1.95 -7.29
N GLY A 863 -76.54 1.25 -6.34
CA GLY A 863 -77.14 0.11 -5.66
C GLY A 863 -78.44 0.46 -4.91
N LYS A 864 -78.46 1.59 -4.19
CA LYS A 864 -79.65 2.11 -3.50
C LYS A 864 -80.79 2.43 -4.49
N LYS A 865 -80.46 3.00 -5.65
CA LYS A 865 -81.44 3.29 -6.71
C LYS A 865 -82.03 2.03 -7.32
N ILE A 866 -81.20 1.02 -7.59
CA ILE A 866 -81.65 -0.28 -8.08
C ILE A 866 -82.57 -0.94 -7.05
N TYR A 867 -82.22 -0.92 -5.77
CA TYR A 867 -83.11 -1.42 -4.71
C TYR A 867 -84.45 -0.67 -4.68
N GLY A 868 -84.39 0.66 -4.70
CA GLY A 868 -85.57 1.52 -4.68
C GLY A 868 -86.49 1.34 -5.90
N SER A 869 -85.96 0.86 -7.03
CA SER A 869 -86.76 0.54 -8.21
C SER A 869 -87.58 -0.75 -8.08
N GLY A 870 -87.28 -1.60 -7.08
CA GLY A 870 -87.88 -2.92 -6.91
C GLY A 870 -87.35 -4.00 -7.87
N ASN A 871 -86.39 -3.67 -8.75
CA ASN A 871 -85.94 -4.55 -9.84
C ASN A 871 -84.53 -5.13 -9.63
N ALA A 872 -84.06 -5.26 -8.39
CA ALA A 872 -82.72 -5.77 -8.07
C ALA A 872 -82.49 -7.21 -8.56
N ALA A 873 -83.52 -8.07 -8.57
CA ALA A 873 -83.40 -9.44 -9.07
C ALA A 873 -83.33 -9.52 -10.62
N GLY A 874 -83.68 -8.44 -11.32
CA GLY A 874 -83.73 -8.36 -12.79
C GLY A 874 -82.46 -7.85 -13.45
N LEU A 875 -81.41 -7.56 -12.69
CA LEU A 875 -80.16 -6.97 -13.18
C LEU A 875 -78.95 -7.73 -12.61
N ASP A 876 -77.98 -8.08 -13.45
CA ASP A 876 -76.67 -8.57 -13.00
C ASP A 876 -75.64 -7.43 -12.93
N LEU A 877 -74.80 -7.43 -11.91
CA LEU A 877 -73.71 -6.47 -11.75
C LEU A 877 -72.38 -7.14 -12.08
N THR A 878 -71.48 -6.44 -12.75
CA THR A 878 -70.17 -7.00 -13.10
C THR A 878 -69.07 -5.96 -13.17
N GLY A 879 -67.82 -6.39 -13.08
CA GLY A 879 -66.68 -5.50 -13.20
C GLY A 879 -65.35 -6.22 -12.95
N HIS A 880 -64.29 -5.56 -13.38
CA HIS A 880 -62.92 -6.06 -13.29
C HIS A 880 -62.03 -5.13 -12.45
N SER A 881 -61.08 -5.67 -11.68
CA SER A 881 -60.17 -4.86 -10.85
C SER A 881 -60.97 -3.94 -9.89
N LEU A 882 -60.69 -2.63 -9.85
CA LEU A 882 -61.54 -1.61 -9.17
C LEU A 882 -63.03 -1.78 -9.48
N GLY A 883 -63.39 -2.00 -10.75
CA GLY A 883 -64.78 -2.17 -11.17
C GLY A 883 -65.45 -3.39 -10.55
N GLY A 884 -64.68 -4.44 -10.24
CA GLY A 884 -65.15 -5.60 -9.50
C GLY A 884 -65.55 -5.25 -8.06
N GLY A 885 -64.74 -4.42 -7.39
CA GLY A 885 -65.04 -3.88 -6.05
C GLY A 885 -66.28 -2.98 -6.05
N LEU A 886 -66.43 -2.13 -7.08
CA LEU A 886 -67.61 -1.29 -7.27
C LEU A 886 -68.88 -2.12 -7.51
N ALA A 887 -68.81 -3.17 -8.33
CA ALA A 887 -69.91 -4.10 -8.57
C ALA A 887 -70.33 -4.82 -7.29
N ALA A 888 -69.37 -5.23 -6.46
CA ALA A 888 -69.62 -5.86 -5.18
C ALA A 888 -70.29 -4.90 -4.17
N ALA A 889 -69.85 -3.64 -4.11
CA ALA A 889 -70.47 -2.60 -3.28
C ALA A 889 -71.92 -2.31 -3.71
N ALA A 890 -72.15 -2.14 -5.02
CA ALA A 890 -73.47 -1.94 -5.59
C ALA A 890 -74.40 -3.15 -5.38
N SER A 891 -73.84 -4.37 -5.42
CA SER A 891 -74.56 -5.62 -5.13
C SER A 891 -75.03 -5.69 -3.69
N GLN A 892 -74.13 -5.46 -2.71
CA GLN A 892 -74.49 -5.42 -1.30
C GLN A 892 -75.49 -4.30 -0.99
N ALA A 893 -75.43 -3.17 -1.71
CA ALA A 893 -76.37 -2.07 -1.57
C ALA A 893 -77.72 -2.27 -2.29
N SER A 894 -77.83 -3.22 -3.23
CA SER A 894 -79.04 -3.44 -4.03
C SER A 894 -79.75 -4.78 -3.76
N GLY A 895 -79.01 -5.83 -3.38
CA GLY A 895 -79.46 -7.22 -3.43
C GLY A 895 -79.28 -7.89 -4.80
N SER A 896 -78.79 -7.17 -5.81
CA SER A 896 -78.56 -7.71 -7.16
C SER A 896 -77.39 -8.70 -7.17
N ALA A 897 -77.43 -9.72 -8.03
CA ALA A 897 -76.32 -10.66 -8.16
C ALA A 897 -75.10 -9.96 -8.80
N ALA A 898 -73.88 -10.27 -8.33
CA ALA A 898 -72.65 -9.77 -8.92
C ALA A 898 -71.69 -10.88 -9.35
N THR A 899 -71.03 -10.68 -10.48
CA THR A 899 -69.89 -11.48 -10.93
C THR A 899 -68.71 -10.57 -11.20
N SER A 900 -67.64 -10.72 -10.43
CA SER A 900 -66.45 -9.87 -10.50
C SER A 900 -65.22 -10.67 -10.95
N PHE A 901 -64.24 -9.96 -11.53
CA PHE A 901 -63.04 -10.56 -12.10
C PHE A 901 -61.78 -9.87 -11.56
N ASN A 902 -60.83 -10.64 -11.02
CA ASN A 902 -59.60 -10.13 -10.37
C ASN A 902 -59.89 -8.88 -9.52
N ALA A 903 -60.94 -8.95 -8.68
CA ALA A 903 -61.59 -7.76 -8.14
C ALA A 903 -60.80 -7.11 -6.98
N ALA A 904 -60.87 -5.79 -6.90
CA ALA A 904 -60.46 -5.05 -5.70
C ALA A 904 -61.36 -5.41 -4.51
N GLY A 905 -60.80 -5.27 -3.30
CA GLY A 905 -61.49 -5.65 -2.07
C GLY A 905 -62.56 -4.66 -1.62
N LEU A 906 -63.51 -5.14 -0.82
CA LEU A 906 -64.52 -4.28 -0.20
C LEU A 906 -64.29 -4.19 1.32
N ASN A 907 -63.95 -3.00 1.82
CA ASN A 907 -63.87 -2.73 3.25
C ASN A 907 -65.28 -2.89 3.88
N PRO A 908 -65.42 -3.61 5.01
CA PRO A 908 -66.71 -3.86 5.65
C PRO A 908 -67.53 -2.60 5.96
N ASP A 909 -66.86 -1.47 6.21
CA ASP A 909 -67.51 -0.21 6.59
C ASP A 909 -67.92 0.66 5.39
N THR A 910 -67.54 0.28 4.16
CA THR A 910 -67.84 1.08 2.96
C THR A 910 -69.35 1.33 2.79
N LEU A 911 -70.20 0.34 3.08
CA LEU A 911 -71.66 0.50 2.92
C LEU A 911 -72.28 1.41 3.97
N SER A 912 -71.89 1.23 5.23
CA SER A 912 -72.40 2.02 6.34
C SER A 912 -71.99 3.48 6.21
N MET A 913 -70.76 3.74 5.74
CA MET A 913 -70.24 5.09 5.44
C MET A 913 -71.14 5.87 4.48
N TYR A 914 -71.73 5.20 3.48
CA TYR A 914 -72.60 5.81 2.47
C TYR A 914 -74.11 5.60 2.73
N GLY A 915 -74.46 5.23 3.97
CA GLY A 915 -75.84 5.10 4.41
C GLY A 915 -76.62 3.96 3.74
N ALA A 916 -75.94 2.88 3.34
CA ALA A 916 -76.58 1.66 2.84
C ALA A 916 -76.40 0.52 3.86
N MET A 917 -77.45 -0.29 4.04
CA MET A 917 -77.34 -1.54 4.78
C MET A 917 -77.01 -2.68 3.82
N PRO A 918 -76.11 -3.61 4.20
CA PRO A 918 -75.81 -4.79 3.40
C PRO A 918 -77.06 -5.65 3.24
N ARG A 919 -77.37 -6.00 2.00
CA ARG A 919 -78.48 -6.87 1.63
C ARG A 919 -77.93 -8.22 1.17
N ALA A 920 -78.69 -9.28 1.43
CA ALA A 920 -78.33 -10.61 0.95
C ALA A 920 -78.24 -10.60 -0.59
N SER A 921 -77.04 -10.85 -1.11
CA SER A 921 -76.77 -10.93 -2.55
C SER A 921 -75.79 -12.05 -2.84
N SER A 922 -75.89 -12.64 -4.03
CA SER A 922 -74.94 -13.66 -4.51
C SER A 922 -73.80 -12.97 -5.26
N ILE A 923 -72.58 -13.07 -4.74
CA ILE A 923 -71.37 -12.51 -5.36
C ILE A 923 -70.41 -13.65 -5.66
N ALA A 924 -70.02 -13.78 -6.94
CA ALA A 924 -69.01 -14.72 -7.39
C ALA A 924 -67.79 -13.93 -7.92
N ASN A 925 -66.61 -14.20 -7.35
CA ASN A 925 -65.37 -13.55 -7.75
C ASN A 925 -64.45 -14.55 -8.45
N TYR A 926 -64.30 -14.39 -9.76
CA TYR A 926 -63.39 -15.19 -10.58
C TYR A 926 -62.01 -14.54 -10.58
N ARG A 927 -60.97 -15.31 -10.22
CA ARG A 927 -59.59 -14.84 -10.13
C ARG A 927 -58.63 -15.74 -10.88
N VAL A 928 -57.71 -15.13 -11.62
CA VAL A 928 -56.69 -15.87 -12.37
C VAL A 928 -55.59 -16.32 -11.42
N ASP A 929 -55.20 -17.59 -11.48
CA ASP A 929 -54.16 -18.12 -10.59
C ASP A 929 -52.82 -17.39 -10.76
N GLY A 930 -52.34 -16.77 -9.68
CA GLY A 930 -51.13 -15.96 -9.68
C GLY A 930 -51.28 -14.54 -10.24
N ASP A 931 -52.50 -13.98 -10.32
CA ASP A 931 -52.67 -12.55 -10.57
C ASP A 931 -52.08 -11.69 -9.45
N ILE A 932 -51.56 -10.51 -9.81
CA ILE A 932 -50.83 -9.65 -8.87
C ILE A 932 -51.73 -9.09 -7.76
N LEU A 933 -53.00 -8.77 -8.03
CA LEU A 933 -53.87 -8.10 -7.05
C LEU A 933 -54.31 -9.09 -5.97
N THR A 934 -54.77 -10.28 -6.35
CA THR A 934 -55.06 -11.36 -5.39
C THR A 934 -53.82 -11.74 -4.60
N GLY A 935 -52.64 -11.80 -5.25
CA GLY A 935 -51.39 -12.11 -4.59
C GLY A 935 -51.01 -11.11 -3.49
N LEU A 936 -51.31 -9.83 -3.68
CA LEU A 936 -51.12 -8.78 -2.67
C LEU A 936 -52.21 -8.79 -1.58
N GLN A 937 -53.47 -9.07 -1.93
CA GLN A 937 -54.58 -9.17 -0.97
C GLN A 937 -54.51 -10.41 -0.07
N GLU A 938 -53.85 -11.48 -0.53
CA GLU A 938 -53.80 -12.77 0.16
C GLU A 938 -52.40 -13.17 0.67
N GLY A 939 -51.38 -12.32 0.48
CA GLY A 939 -50.02 -12.57 1.00
C GLY A 939 -49.27 -13.71 0.28
N ARG A 940 -49.43 -13.82 -1.05
CA ARG A 940 -48.92 -14.97 -1.83
C ARG A 940 -47.72 -14.67 -2.74
N LEU A 941 -47.13 -13.48 -2.64
CA LEU A 941 -46.05 -12.99 -3.52
C LEU A 941 -44.73 -12.72 -2.77
N GLY A 942 -44.54 -13.29 -1.56
CA GLY A 942 -43.33 -13.16 -0.74
C GLY A 942 -43.44 -12.14 0.40
N PRO A 943 -42.33 -11.80 1.11
CA PRO A 943 -42.37 -11.08 2.40
C PRO A 943 -43.01 -9.69 2.36
N ILE A 944 -42.95 -9.00 1.21
CA ILE A 944 -43.60 -7.69 1.00
C ILE A 944 -45.13 -7.83 0.89
N SER A 945 -45.62 -8.99 0.42
CA SER A 945 -47.05 -9.27 0.31
C SER A 945 -47.70 -9.59 1.66
N ASP A 946 -46.96 -10.13 2.64
CA ASP A 946 -47.49 -10.42 3.98
C ASP A 946 -47.91 -9.13 4.71
N ALA A 947 -47.08 -8.08 4.61
CA ALA A 947 -47.36 -6.77 5.21
C ALA A 947 -48.53 -6.03 4.52
N THR A 948 -48.69 -6.19 3.20
CA THR A 948 -49.79 -5.55 2.44
C THR A 948 -51.11 -6.31 2.60
N SER A 949 -51.09 -7.63 2.80
CA SER A 949 -52.29 -8.45 3.05
C SER A 949 -53.07 -8.09 4.32
N GLN A 950 -52.41 -7.44 5.30
CA GLN A 950 -53.05 -6.92 6.51
C GLN A 950 -53.69 -5.53 6.31
N LEU A 951 -53.30 -4.79 5.28
CA LEU A 951 -53.72 -3.41 5.04
C LEU A 951 -54.77 -3.28 3.93
N MET A 952 -54.88 -4.26 3.02
CA MET A 952 -55.83 -4.23 1.91
C MET A 952 -57.05 -5.12 2.18
N PRO A 953 -58.28 -4.65 1.92
CA PRO A 953 -59.46 -5.50 2.01
C PRO A 953 -59.40 -6.62 0.96
N LYS A 954 -60.02 -7.76 1.28
CA LYS A 954 -60.19 -8.89 0.35
C LYS A 954 -61.43 -8.68 -0.52
N ALA A 955 -61.41 -9.26 -1.73
CA ALA A 955 -62.61 -9.35 -2.56
C ALA A 955 -63.70 -10.15 -1.84
N ILE A 956 -64.95 -9.68 -1.88
CA ILE A 956 -66.08 -10.34 -1.21
C ILE A 956 -66.79 -11.29 -2.16
N GLY A 957 -67.36 -12.38 -1.62
CA GLY A 957 -68.08 -13.41 -2.39
C GLY A 957 -67.35 -14.74 -2.55
N GLU A 958 -67.98 -15.68 -3.24
CA GLU A 958 -67.44 -17.01 -3.57
C GLU A 958 -66.19 -16.85 -4.46
N GLN A 959 -65.03 -17.27 -3.96
CA GLN A 959 -63.77 -17.16 -4.69
C GLN A 959 -63.56 -18.35 -5.62
N ILE A 960 -63.55 -18.10 -6.94
CA ILE A 960 -63.42 -19.13 -7.98
C ILE A 960 -62.11 -18.89 -8.71
N THR A 961 -61.18 -19.85 -8.63
CA THR A 961 -59.86 -19.71 -9.27
C THR A 961 -59.89 -20.35 -10.66
N ILE A 962 -59.43 -19.59 -11.67
CA ILE A 962 -59.34 -20.01 -13.08
C ILE A 962 -57.88 -20.00 -13.54
N PRO A 963 -57.49 -20.85 -14.51
CA PRO A 963 -56.10 -20.93 -14.97
C PRO A 963 -55.67 -19.66 -15.72
N GLY A 964 -54.42 -19.25 -15.55
CA GLY A 964 -53.79 -18.16 -16.31
C GLY A 964 -52.79 -18.67 -17.33
N SER A 965 -52.74 -18.06 -18.51
CA SER A 965 -51.80 -18.41 -19.59
C SER A 965 -50.59 -17.47 -19.67
N SER A 966 -50.67 -16.27 -19.10
CA SER A 966 -49.56 -15.32 -19.18
C SER A 966 -48.44 -15.64 -18.19
N VAL A 967 -47.22 -15.24 -18.57
CA VAL A 967 -46.00 -15.51 -17.79
C VAL A 967 -45.87 -14.58 -16.59
N THR A 968 -46.36 -13.35 -16.68
CA THR A 968 -46.22 -12.34 -15.61
C THR A 968 -47.50 -12.19 -14.79
N THR A 969 -47.36 -11.96 -13.49
CA THR A 969 -48.49 -11.73 -12.56
C THR A 969 -49.33 -10.50 -12.93
N ILE A 970 -48.73 -9.51 -13.59
CA ILE A 970 -49.41 -8.31 -14.10
C ILE A 970 -50.25 -8.64 -15.35
N GLN A 971 -49.74 -9.45 -16.27
CA GLN A 971 -50.52 -9.86 -17.45
C GLN A 971 -51.68 -10.78 -17.06
N ARG A 972 -51.48 -11.64 -16.04
CA ARG A 972 -52.55 -12.46 -15.43
C ARG A 972 -53.67 -11.64 -14.79
N HIS A 973 -53.38 -10.38 -14.41
CA HIS A 973 -54.39 -9.47 -13.92
C HIS A 973 -55.33 -8.96 -15.02
N LEU A 974 -54.92 -8.95 -16.30
CA LEU A 974 -55.69 -8.32 -17.37
C LEU A 974 -56.91 -9.16 -17.80
N MET A 975 -57.93 -8.49 -18.35
CA MET A 975 -59.15 -9.14 -18.86
C MET A 975 -58.90 -10.16 -19.98
N SER A 976 -57.77 -10.08 -20.70
CA SER A 976 -57.38 -11.08 -21.69
C SER A 976 -57.14 -12.45 -21.06
N ASP A 977 -56.44 -12.48 -19.92
CA ASP A 977 -56.16 -13.72 -19.18
C ASP A 977 -57.39 -14.21 -18.41
N VAL A 978 -58.24 -13.31 -17.92
CA VAL A 978 -59.55 -13.67 -17.35
C VAL A 978 -60.42 -14.39 -18.39
N ASN A 979 -60.55 -13.82 -19.59
CA ASN A 979 -61.36 -14.41 -20.65
C ASN A 979 -60.77 -15.76 -21.12
N GLY A 980 -59.44 -15.83 -21.32
CA GLY A 980 -58.76 -17.08 -21.70
C GLY A 980 -58.88 -18.17 -20.62
N GLY A 981 -58.78 -17.80 -19.34
CA GLY A 981 -58.96 -18.73 -18.23
C GLY A 981 -60.38 -19.28 -18.14
N LEU A 982 -61.40 -18.44 -18.37
CA LEU A 982 -62.80 -18.87 -18.45
C LEU A 982 -63.06 -19.77 -19.65
N GLU A 983 -62.52 -19.44 -20.83
CA GLU A 983 -62.63 -20.27 -22.05
C GLU A 983 -62.05 -21.67 -21.82
N SER A 984 -60.85 -21.75 -21.24
CA SER A 984 -60.22 -23.01 -20.88
C SER A 984 -61.06 -23.81 -19.87
N THR A 985 -61.59 -23.13 -18.85
CA THR A 985 -62.44 -23.74 -17.83
C THR A 985 -63.74 -24.26 -18.42
N ILE A 986 -64.37 -23.52 -19.34
CA ILE A 986 -65.59 -23.92 -20.05
C ILE A 986 -65.33 -25.15 -20.91
N ALA A 987 -64.25 -25.16 -21.70
CA ALA A 987 -63.89 -26.31 -22.53
C ALA A 987 -63.69 -27.58 -21.68
N GLN A 988 -63.00 -27.45 -20.53
CA GLN A 988 -62.80 -28.55 -19.59
C GLN A 988 -64.12 -29.02 -18.97
N GLN A 989 -64.97 -28.11 -18.51
CA GLN A 989 -66.26 -28.44 -17.90
C GLN A 989 -67.24 -29.05 -18.91
N GLN A 990 -67.29 -28.53 -20.14
CA GLN A 990 -68.12 -29.08 -21.23
C GLN A 990 -67.67 -30.49 -21.60
N SER A 991 -66.38 -30.71 -21.80
CA SER A 991 -65.83 -32.04 -22.09
C SER A 991 -66.12 -33.02 -20.96
N SER A 992 -65.93 -32.58 -19.70
CA SER A 992 -66.22 -33.39 -18.51
C SER A 992 -67.70 -33.75 -18.43
N LEU A 993 -68.61 -32.78 -18.56
CA LEU A 993 -70.04 -33.02 -18.49
C LEU A 993 -70.55 -33.91 -19.62
N LEU A 994 -70.06 -33.71 -20.85
CA LEU A 994 -70.39 -34.58 -21.99
C LEU A 994 -69.88 -36.01 -21.78
N SER A 995 -68.72 -36.19 -21.14
CA SER A 995 -68.22 -37.53 -20.80
C SER A 995 -69.09 -38.21 -19.74
N GLN A 996 -69.55 -37.45 -18.73
CA GLN A 996 -70.43 -37.97 -17.68
C GLN A 996 -71.82 -38.31 -18.22
N LEU A 997 -72.36 -37.50 -19.14
CA LEU A 997 -73.63 -37.76 -19.83
C LEU A 997 -73.59 -38.99 -20.76
N LYS A 998 -72.41 -39.40 -21.23
CA LYS A 998 -72.22 -40.60 -22.06
C LYS A 998 -71.93 -41.87 -21.25
N GLY A 999 -71.62 -41.73 -19.96
CA GLY A 999 -71.18 -42.81 -19.06
C GLY A 999 -72.26 -43.38 -18.15
N ASN A 1000 -73.53 -42.97 -18.30
CA ASN A 1000 -74.70 -43.49 -17.59
C ASN A 1000 -75.75 -44.03 -18.57
#